data_AF-A0A972IH51-F1
#
_entry.id   AF-A0A972IH51-F1
#
_cell.length_a   1.000
_cell.length_b   1.000
_cell.length_c   1.000
_cell.angle_alpha   90.00
_cell.angle_beta   90.00
_cell.angle_gamma   90.00
#
_symmetry.space_group_name_H-M   'P 1'
#
loop_
_entity.id
_entity.type
_entity.pdbx_description
1 polymer ?
#
loop_
_entity_poly.entity_id
_entity_poly.type
_entity_poly.pdbx_seq_one_letter_code
_entity_poly.pdbx_strand_id
1 'polypeptide(L)'
;MHDPAVLRFVLVSGLIGVAAFCASYAADVWRRRNAALAGGRVSPLKACRRWSALLLVAGGLAIGLAVAVRELDRPSGVLSSDGLFAVRAPEGEFRLAYLLSGETAEEGDVVARLDSAAGEAKARELNLRCRRLEKERDALVLDTPQLDPELVRSHQNAISARQQQRSSVNQLLPDHETAVRQATLERLARLEKSAELDIDIAWYLGELNRRVRRREYVRRELDRLRPLVDQNAVTETEFDRLRQEADDLDAEIDNLRRRAEGLQTEKAQIARSLQQLVALAEQQQATLHGELECARRDQAQAEAETRRLAAHLARDRARATELRNCQLAQLDLKIEETRAELSGVEQSLVVRAPFSGTVVYRDPSPRSAEQQQPVLVLGRETGFRIRARIPLAQMAALKEAGQIRLEQVEPAVEPYFVGRFLRARAMPHKPGYAVAELVCTPTREIAKELLEGEQVVATLLWRPPLVTLLPFRIGGAAALLGLAGWVAAALLELLKKPRAARRTPNGQRAAPHLFRSQPAPARDQAALRRADPPLPSVAQLESGAISAMLEMLGGRLREAVIGDQLDDDLLAAVEWALDRHQVRAVRQIRAGLGCDSELERCVAELDEKAGASPEGNGHPLGAKQCQRALRVFRAIDPRFGQTSASRC
;
A
#
# COMPACT_ATOMS: atom_id res chain seq x y z
N MET A 1 19.95 -28.85 51.41
CA MET A 1 19.18 -27.83 52.15
C MET A 1 17.94 -28.49 52.71
N HIS A 2 17.76 -28.47 54.03
CA HIS A 2 16.60 -29.08 54.67
C HIS A 2 15.36 -28.26 54.31
N ASP A 3 14.52 -28.83 53.48
CA ASP A 3 13.28 -28.21 53.02
C ASP A 3 12.44 -27.80 54.25
N PRO A 4 12.22 -26.50 54.50
CA PRO A 4 11.47 -26.03 55.67
C PRO A 4 10.04 -26.59 55.70
N ALA A 5 9.54 -27.06 54.55
CA ALA A 5 8.29 -27.80 54.44
C ALA A 5 8.33 -29.14 55.21
N VAL A 6 9.43 -29.90 55.11
CA VAL A 6 9.60 -31.19 55.80
C VAL A 6 9.67 -30.99 57.31
N LEU A 7 10.40 -29.96 57.77
CA LEU A 7 10.50 -29.65 59.20
C LEU A 7 9.15 -29.24 59.80
N ARG A 8 8.37 -28.42 59.07
CA ARG A 8 7.00 -28.06 59.45
C ARG A 8 6.08 -29.28 59.44
N PHE A 9 6.22 -30.19 58.49
CA PHE A 9 5.45 -31.44 58.45
C PHE A 9 5.74 -32.34 59.65
N VAL A 10 7.02 -32.51 60.01
CA VAL A 10 7.42 -33.30 61.19
C VAL A 10 6.88 -32.67 62.47
N LEU A 11 6.92 -31.35 62.61
CA LEU A 11 6.35 -30.65 63.77
C LEU A 11 4.83 -30.78 63.86
N VAL A 12 4.11 -30.60 62.74
CA VAL A 12 2.64 -30.68 62.72
C VAL A 12 2.17 -32.13 62.91
N SER A 13 2.81 -33.10 62.24
CA SER A 13 2.51 -34.53 62.44
C SER A 13 2.87 -34.99 63.85
N GLY A 14 3.96 -34.49 64.43
CA GLY A 14 4.34 -34.71 65.83
C GLY A 14 3.28 -34.17 66.80
N LEU A 15 2.79 -32.94 66.59
CA LEU A 15 1.73 -32.35 67.41
C LEU A 15 0.40 -33.12 67.31
N ILE A 16 0.02 -33.53 66.10
CA ILE A 16 -1.16 -34.38 65.85
C ILE A 16 -0.99 -35.74 66.54
N GLY A 17 0.20 -36.35 66.44
CA GLY A 17 0.53 -37.62 67.08
C GLY A 17 0.47 -37.54 68.60
N VAL A 18 1.02 -36.48 69.20
CA VAL A 18 0.94 -36.20 70.65
C VAL A 18 -0.51 -36.01 71.07
N ALA A 19 -1.31 -35.22 70.33
CA ALA A 19 -2.72 -35.03 70.63
C ALA A 19 -3.52 -36.34 70.56
N ALA A 20 -3.28 -37.17 69.54
CA ALA A 20 -3.89 -38.49 69.41
C ALA A 20 -3.46 -39.45 70.54
N PHE A 21 -2.17 -39.42 70.92
CA PHE A 21 -1.64 -40.19 72.04
C PHE A 21 -2.28 -39.76 73.38
N CYS A 22 -2.37 -38.46 73.66
CA CYS A 22 -3.03 -37.94 74.85
C CYS A 22 -4.52 -38.34 74.89
N ALA A 23 -5.22 -38.27 73.76
CA ALA A 23 -6.62 -38.69 73.67
C ALA A 23 -6.80 -40.22 73.87
N SER A 24 -5.92 -41.03 73.27
CA SER A 24 -5.90 -42.49 73.43
C SER A 24 -5.59 -42.89 74.87
N TYR A 25 -4.58 -42.25 75.49
CA TYR A 25 -4.18 -42.50 76.87
C TYR A 25 -5.26 -42.06 77.85
N ALA A 26 -5.89 -40.90 77.63
CA ALA A 26 -7.04 -40.47 78.42
C ALA A 26 -8.21 -41.46 78.30
N ALA A 27 -8.45 -42.02 77.11
CA ALA A 27 -9.48 -43.04 76.89
C ALA A 27 -9.13 -44.38 77.56
N ASP A 28 -7.86 -44.81 77.54
CA ASP A 28 -7.41 -46.04 78.20
C ASP A 28 -7.45 -45.91 79.73
N VAL A 29 -6.99 -44.79 80.29
CA VAL A 29 -7.13 -44.48 81.72
C VAL A 29 -8.60 -44.42 82.13
N TRP A 30 -9.46 -43.83 81.31
CA TRP A 30 -10.90 -43.77 81.56
C TRP A 30 -11.58 -45.16 81.48
N ARG A 31 -11.15 -46.04 80.55
CA ARG A 31 -11.59 -47.45 80.50
C ARG A 31 -11.13 -48.22 81.74
N ARG A 32 -9.85 -48.13 82.11
CA ARG A 32 -9.30 -48.85 83.26
C ARG A 32 -9.95 -48.42 84.57
N ARG A 33 -10.22 -47.12 84.76
CA ARG A 33 -10.95 -46.61 85.94
C ARG A 33 -12.43 -47.03 86.00
N ASN A 34 -13.08 -47.25 84.86
CA ASN A 34 -14.50 -47.60 84.80
C ASN A 34 -14.77 -49.08 84.48
N ALA A 35 -13.74 -49.91 84.30
CA ALA A 35 -13.86 -51.35 84.08
C ALA A 35 -14.55 -52.06 85.26
N ALA A 36 -14.38 -51.55 86.49
CA ALA A 36 -15.05 -52.06 87.69
C ALA A 36 -16.58 -51.79 87.73
N LEU A 37 -17.12 -50.97 86.82
CA LEU A 37 -18.55 -50.62 86.73
C LEU A 37 -19.23 -51.19 85.47
N ALA A 38 -18.52 -52.02 84.69
CA ALA A 38 -18.92 -52.45 83.34
C ALA A 38 -19.88 -53.66 83.30
N GLY A 39 -20.67 -53.89 84.36
CA GLY A 39 -21.72 -54.91 84.38
C GLY A 39 -23.12 -54.42 83.94
N GLY A 40 -23.28 -53.13 83.61
CA GLY A 40 -24.60 -52.53 83.30
C GLY A 40 -24.73 -52.05 81.85
N ARG A 41 -25.88 -52.34 81.21
CA ARG A 41 -26.27 -51.81 79.88
C ARG A 41 -25.96 -50.30 79.81
N VAL A 42 -25.09 -49.92 78.87
CA VAL A 42 -24.71 -48.52 78.67
C VAL A 42 -25.96 -47.74 78.28
N SER A 43 -26.34 -46.75 79.09
CA SER A 43 -27.46 -45.87 78.75
C SER A 43 -27.18 -45.18 77.40
N PRO A 44 -28.16 -45.08 76.48
CA PRO A 44 -27.94 -44.54 75.13
C PRO A 44 -27.36 -43.11 75.14
N LEU A 45 -27.62 -42.32 76.19
CA LEU A 45 -27.07 -40.98 76.38
C LEU A 45 -25.54 -40.96 76.59
N LYS A 46 -25.00 -41.90 77.38
CA LYS A 46 -23.55 -42.03 77.60
C LYS A 46 -22.83 -42.51 76.34
N ALA A 47 -23.48 -43.36 75.53
CA ALA A 47 -22.96 -43.75 74.23
C ALA A 47 -22.92 -42.56 73.26
N CYS A 48 -24.02 -41.80 73.18
CA CYS A 48 -24.11 -40.60 72.34
C CYS A 48 -23.02 -39.55 72.69
N ARG A 49 -22.80 -39.29 73.99
CA ARG A 49 -21.75 -38.35 74.45
C ARG A 49 -20.32 -38.81 74.13
N ARG A 50 -20.07 -40.13 74.09
CA ARG A 50 -18.76 -40.68 73.68
C ARG A 50 -18.55 -40.56 72.19
N TRP A 51 -19.56 -40.90 71.38
CA TRP A 51 -19.50 -40.74 69.93
C TRP A 51 -19.39 -39.27 69.51
N SER A 52 -20.07 -38.37 70.21
CA SER A 52 -19.99 -36.93 69.95
C SER A 52 -18.61 -36.33 70.27
N ALA A 53 -17.98 -36.77 71.38
CA ALA A 53 -16.61 -36.38 71.72
C ALA A 53 -15.57 -36.94 70.74
N LEU A 54 -15.73 -38.20 70.30
CA LEU A 54 -14.87 -38.80 69.27
C LEU A 54 -15.01 -38.05 67.93
N LEU A 55 -16.22 -37.67 67.53
CA LEU A 55 -16.45 -36.88 66.32
C LEU A 55 -15.84 -35.47 66.39
N LEU A 56 -15.85 -34.82 67.57
CA LEU A 56 -15.18 -33.54 67.79
C LEU A 56 -13.66 -33.64 67.66
N VAL A 57 -13.04 -34.65 68.27
CA VAL A 57 -11.58 -34.87 68.19
C VAL A 57 -11.17 -35.26 66.77
N ALA A 58 -11.90 -36.16 66.13
CA ALA A 58 -11.67 -36.52 64.73
C ALA A 58 -11.86 -35.33 63.79
N GLY A 59 -12.87 -34.48 64.04
CA GLY A 59 -13.11 -33.25 63.29
C GLY A 59 -11.95 -32.25 63.44
N GLY A 60 -11.45 -32.05 64.66
CA GLY A 60 -10.29 -31.19 64.93
C GLY A 60 -9.01 -31.67 64.24
N LEU A 61 -8.73 -32.98 64.28
CA LEU A 61 -7.59 -33.58 63.59
C LEU A 61 -7.70 -33.43 62.06
N ALA A 62 -8.89 -33.59 61.48
CA ALA A 62 -9.12 -33.42 60.05
C ALA A 62 -8.98 -31.95 59.60
N ILE A 63 -9.40 -30.98 60.41
CA ILE A 63 -9.15 -29.55 60.17
C ILE A 63 -7.64 -29.25 60.24
N GLY A 64 -6.93 -29.80 61.23
CA GLY A 64 -5.47 -29.68 61.34
C GLY A 64 -4.73 -30.26 60.13
N LEU A 65 -5.17 -31.43 59.65
CA LEU A 65 -4.65 -32.04 58.42
C LEU A 65 -4.90 -31.14 57.20
N ALA A 66 -6.06 -30.49 57.09
CA ALA A 66 -6.35 -29.56 56.00
C ALA A 66 -5.41 -28.34 56.00
N VAL A 67 -5.09 -27.79 57.18
CA VAL A 67 -4.13 -26.69 57.32
C VAL A 67 -2.72 -27.15 56.93
N ALA A 68 -2.32 -28.36 57.32
CA ALA A 68 -1.03 -28.93 56.95
C ALA A 68 -0.90 -29.11 55.43
N VAL A 69 -1.91 -29.71 54.79
CA VAL A 69 -1.96 -29.92 53.33
C VAL A 69 -1.90 -28.58 52.58
N ARG A 70 -2.57 -27.54 53.09
CA ARG A 70 -2.55 -26.19 52.50
C ARG A 70 -1.15 -25.56 52.45
N GLU A 71 -0.29 -25.84 53.43
CA GLU A 71 1.05 -25.26 53.49
C GLU A 71 2.10 -26.08 52.71
N LEU A 72 1.82 -27.37 52.47
CA LEU A 72 2.74 -28.30 51.79
C LEU A 72 2.54 -28.33 50.28
N ASP A 73 1.30 -28.29 49.81
CA ASP A 73 0.99 -28.40 48.38
C ASP A 73 0.98 -27.01 47.74
N ARG A 74 2.17 -26.52 47.37
CA ARG A 74 2.31 -25.32 46.55
C ARG A 74 2.28 -25.72 45.07
N PRO A 75 1.32 -25.22 44.27
CA PRO A 75 1.28 -25.57 42.86
C PRO A 75 2.52 -24.99 42.16
N SER A 76 3.25 -25.86 41.46
CA SER A 76 4.34 -25.48 40.56
C SER A 76 3.88 -25.56 39.10
N GLY A 77 4.52 -24.75 38.25
CA GLY A 77 4.26 -24.69 36.83
C GLY A 77 5.52 -24.38 36.04
N VAL A 78 5.44 -24.63 34.73
CA VAL A 78 6.51 -24.29 33.79
C VAL A 78 6.10 -23.02 33.05
N LEU A 79 7.02 -22.06 33.02
CA LEU A 79 6.88 -20.82 32.29
C LEU A 79 7.24 -21.06 30.82
N SER A 80 6.41 -20.56 29.92
CA SER A 80 6.54 -20.71 28.48
C SER A 80 6.36 -19.37 27.79
N SER A 81 7.15 -19.12 26.75
CA SER A 81 6.96 -18.04 25.79
C SER A 81 6.03 -18.50 24.67
N ASP A 82 5.02 -17.69 24.35
CA ASP A 82 4.07 -17.98 23.26
C ASP A 82 3.74 -16.68 22.52
N GLY A 83 3.90 -16.68 21.18
CA GLY A 83 3.66 -15.50 20.35
C GLY A 83 4.67 -14.35 20.55
N LEU A 84 5.94 -14.66 20.80
CA LEU A 84 7.04 -13.70 20.89
C LEU A 84 7.81 -13.59 19.56
N PHE A 85 8.21 -12.38 19.21
CA PHE A 85 9.15 -12.09 18.13
C PHE A 85 10.40 -11.44 18.71
N ALA A 86 11.55 -12.09 18.55
CA ALA A 86 12.83 -11.62 19.09
C ALA A 86 13.73 -11.07 18.00
N VAL A 87 14.11 -9.81 18.14
CA VAL A 87 15.24 -9.20 17.40
C VAL A 87 16.52 -9.59 18.14
N ARG A 88 17.42 -10.27 17.43
CA ARG A 88 18.70 -10.73 17.97
C ARG A 88 19.83 -9.79 17.57
N ALA A 89 20.87 -9.75 18.38
CA ALA A 89 22.11 -9.05 18.07
C ALA A 89 22.65 -9.63 16.76
N PRO A 90 22.97 -8.75 15.79
CA PRO A 90 23.39 -9.19 14.47
C PRO A 90 24.76 -9.88 14.52
N GLU A 91 24.98 -10.82 13.61
CA GLU A 91 26.26 -11.52 13.47
C GLU A 91 27.22 -10.77 12.54
N GLY A 92 28.54 -10.91 12.77
CA GLY A 92 29.56 -10.41 11.86
C GLY A 92 29.73 -8.88 11.87
N GLU A 93 29.74 -8.27 10.68
CA GLU A 93 30.07 -6.84 10.47
C GLU A 93 28.90 -5.87 10.69
N PHE A 94 27.69 -6.38 10.92
CA PHE A 94 26.51 -5.57 11.14
C PHE A 94 26.49 -4.98 12.56
N ARG A 95 26.10 -3.71 12.69
CA ARG A 95 25.99 -2.98 13.96
C ARG A 95 24.56 -2.49 14.15
N LEU A 96 24.08 -2.53 15.40
CA LEU A 96 22.75 -2.02 15.72
C LEU A 96 22.77 -0.48 15.76
N ALA A 97 22.18 0.15 14.75
CA ALA A 97 22.13 1.59 14.59
C ALA A 97 21.01 2.21 15.42
N TYR A 98 19.82 1.66 15.24
CA TYR A 98 18.57 2.08 15.86
C TYR A 98 17.85 0.86 16.42
N LEU A 99 17.27 1.06 17.60
CA LEU A 99 16.37 0.12 18.25
C LEU A 99 15.15 0.91 18.71
N LEU A 100 13.96 0.37 18.46
CA LEU A 100 12.71 0.96 18.93
C LEU A 100 12.82 1.30 20.41
N SER A 101 12.51 2.55 20.77
CA SER A 101 12.59 3.05 22.15
C SER A 101 11.23 3.05 22.87
N GLY A 102 10.11 3.02 22.15
CA GLY A 102 8.75 2.96 22.71
C GLY A 102 8.42 1.62 23.37
N GLU A 103 7.33 1.59 24.14
CA GLU A 103 6.81 0.37 24.79
C GLU A 103 5.89 -0.44 23.87
N THR A 104 5.40 0.15 22.79
CA THR A 104 4.50 -0.48 21.81
C THR A 104 5.05 -0.32 20.39
N ALA A 105 4.69 -1.26 19.53
CA ALA A 105 5.00 -1.23 18.10
C ALA A 105 3.76 -1.66 17.31
N GLU A 106 3.47 -0.99 16.20
CA GLU A 106 2.45 -1.42 15.26
C GLU A 106 3.03 -2.40 14.22
N GLU A 107 2.18 -3.20 13.59
CA GLU A 107 2.58 -4.09 12.50
C GLU A 107 3.23 -3.29 11.35
N GLY A 108 4.43 -3.70 10.94
CA GLY A 108 5.20 -3.04 9.88
C GLY A 108 6.13 -1.91 10.35
N ASP A 109 6.05 -1.49 11.62
CA ASP A 109 6.96 -0.49 12.19
C ASP A 109 8.41 -0.98 12.20
N VAL A 110 9.34 -0.05 12.06
CA VAL A 110 10.78 -0.35 12.13
C VAL A 110 11.18 -0.58 13.57
N VAL A 111 11.53 -1.83 13.90
CA VAL A 111 11.89 -2.26 15.25
C VAL A 111 13.39 -2.14 15.48
N ALA A 112 14.18 -2.48 14.47
CA ALA A 112 15.61 -2.29 14.50
C ALA A 112 16.14 -1.91 13.11
N ARG A 113 17.18 -1.07 13.10
CA ARG A 113 17.99 -0.79 11.91
C ARG A 113 19.41 -1.25 12.17
N LEU A 114 19.93 -2.01 11.22
CA LEU A 114 21.29 -2.49 11.17
C LEU A 114 22.08 -1.56 10.24
N ASP A 115 23.26 -1.13 10.67
CA ASP A 115 24.24 -0.48 9.82
C ASP A 115 25.34 -1.48 9.51
N SER A 116 25.78 -1.53 8.25
CA SER A 116 27.02 -2.19 7.88
C SER A 116 27.75 -1.35 6.85
N ALA A 117 29.05 -1.16 7.05
CA ALA A 117 29.87 -0.41 6.10
C ALA A 117 29.85 -1.05 4.71
N ALA A 118 29.85 -2.39 4.66
CA ALA A 118 29.71 -3.16 3.42
C ALA A 118 28.33 -2.98 2.75
N GLY A 119 27.25 -3.00 3.54
CA GLY A 119 25.88 -2.79 3.03
C GLY A 119 25.66 -1.37 2.53
N GLU A 120 26.13 -0.36 3.26
CA GLU A 120 26.09 1.03 2.80
C GLU A 120 26.92 1.26 1.54
N ALA A 121 28.14 0.71 1.46
CA ALA A 121 28.97 0.81 0.28
C ALA A 121 28.27 0.17 -0.93
N LYS A 122 27.67 -1.01 -0.76
CA LYS A 122 26.90 -1.70 -1.80
C LYS A 122 25.65 -0.92 -2.21
N ALA A 123 24.89 -0.38 -1.26
CA ALA A 123 23.72 0.45 -1.56
C ALA A 123 24.11 1.71 -2.33
N ARG A 124 25.22 2.37 -1.96
CA ARG A 124 25.75 3.54 -2.71
C ARG A 124 26.21 3.15 -4.11
N GLU A 125 26.90 2.02 -4.27
CA GLU A 125 27.33 1.49 -5.56
C GLU A 125 26.13 1.20 -6.48
N LEU A 126 25.11 0.49 -5.97
CA LEU A 126 23.89 0.18 -6.71
C LEU A 126 23.12 1.45 -7.09
N ASN A 127 23.03 2.44 -6.19
CA ASN A 127 22.38 3.71 -6.48
C ASN A 127 23.13 4.51 -7.56
N LEU A 128 24.47 4.55 -7.51
CA LEU A 128 25.28 5.14 -8.56
C LEU A 128 25.11 4.41 -9.90
N ARG A 129 25.01 3.08 -9.88
CA ARG A 129 24.74 2.25 -11.06
C ARG A 129 23.36 2.54 -11.65
N CYS A 130 22.30 2.60 -10.83
CA CYS A 130 20.96 3.02 -11.24
C CYS A 130 21.01 4.38 -11.95
N ARG A 131 21.62 5.39 -11.32
CA ARG A 131 21.74 6.74 -11.91
C ARG A 131 22.51 6.75 -13.22
N ARG A 132 23.53 5.90 -13.37
CA ARG A 132 24.27 5.75 -14.63
C ARG A 132 23.38 5.16 -15.72
N LEU A 133 22.68 4.06 -15.42
CA LEU A 133 21.75 3.41 -16.35
C LEU A 133 20.60 4.34 -16.75
N GLU A 134 20.04 5.11 -15.82
CA GLU A 134 19.02 6.13 -16.11
C GLU A 134 19.55 7.20 -17.08
N LYS A 135 20.79 7.68 -16.87
CA LYS A 135 21.42 8.62 -17.80
C LYS A 135 21.70 8.00 -19.17
N GLU A 136 22.12 6.74 -19.22
CA GLU A 136 22.32 6.01 -20.48
C GLU A 136 20.99 5.84 -21.24
N ARG A 137 19.90 5.53 -20.53
CA ARG A 137 18.55 5.49 -21.10
C ARG A 137 18.15 6.86 -21.64
N ASP A 138 18.30 7.93 -20.85
CA ASP A 138 17.92 9.28 -21.26
C ASP A 138 18.74 9.76 -22.46
N ALA A 139 20.04 9.42 -22.51
CA ALA A 139 20.89 9.68 -23.68
C ALA A 139 20.40 8.91 -24.92
N LEU A 140 20.04 7.63 -24.77
CA LEU A 140 19.51 6.82 -25.87
C LEU A 140 18.13 7.30 -26.34
N VAL A 141 17.32 7.91 -25.48
CA VAL A 141 16.05 8.55 -25.87
C VAL A 141 16.29 9.78 -26.76
N LEU A 142 17.37 10.50 -26.55
CA LEU A 142 17.71 11.66 -27.37
C LEU A 142 18.48 11.28 -28.65
N ASP A 143 19.12 10.11 -28.68
CA ASP A 143 19.93 9.68 -29.81
C ASP A 143 19.09 9.34 -31.05
N THR A 144 19.58 9.74 -32.23
CA THR A 144 18.84 9.53 -33.48
C THR A 144 19.05 8.09 -33.95
N PRO A 145 18.00 7.37 -34.42
CA PRO A 145 18.16 6.00 -34.89
C PRO A 145 19.20 5.92 -36.01
N GLN A 146 20.19 5.03 -35.83
CA GLN A 146 21.25 4.83 -36.81
C GLN A 146 20.69 4.07 -38.02
N LEU A 147 20.62 4.77 -39.15
CA LEU A 147 20.25 4.19 -40.44
C LEU A 147 21.49 3.67 -41.16
N ASP A 148 21.29 2.75 -42.09
CA ASP A 148 22.35 2.26 -42.97
C ASP A 148 22.94 3.42 -43.81
N PRO A 149 24.20 3.80 -43.58
CA PRO A 149 24.80 4.96 -44.26
C PRO A 149 24.93 4.76 -45.76
N GLU A 150 25.16 3.53 -46.23
CA GLU A 150 25.25 3.23 -47.65
C GLU A 150 23.88 3.35 -48.33
N LEU A 151 22.81 2.98 -47.63
CA LEU A 151 21.45 3.13 -48.15
C LEU A 151 21.04 4.60 -48.25
N VAL A 152 21.37 5.40 -47.24
CA VAL A 152 21.14 6.86 -47.24
C VAL A 152 21.90 7.50 -48.39
N ARG A 153 23.19 7.18 -48.54
CA ARG A 153 24.04 7.68 -49.63
C ARG A 153 23.49 7.27 -51.00
N SER A 154 23.12 6.01 -51.16
CA SER A 154 22.55 5.50 -52.41
C SER A 154 21.25 6.21 -52.77
N HIS A 155 20.38 6.46 -51.79
CA HIS A 155 19.14 7.20 -52.00
C HIS A 155 19.39 8.67 -52.39
N GLN A 156 20.37 9.33 -51.76
CA GLN A 156 20.78 10.70 -52.12
C GLN A 156 21.32 10.75 -53.55
N ASN A 157 22.18 9.80 -53.93
CA ASN A 157 22.69 9.69 -55.30
C ASN A 157 21.56 9.47 -56.32
N ALA A 158 20.59 8.62 -56.01
CA ALA A 158 19.42 8.39 -56.87
C ALA A 158 18.54 9.65 -57.03
N ILE A 159 18.37 10.44 -55.97
CA ILE A 159 17.67 11.74 -56.06
C ILE A 159 18.41 12.68 -57.01
N SER A 160 19.73 12.81 -56.87
CA SER A 160 20.55 13.66 -57.73
C SER A 160 20.49 13.20 -59.19
N ALA A 161 20.60 11.89 -59.44
CA ALA A 161 20.47 11.31 -60.77
C ALA A 161 19.08 11.61 -61.39
N ARG A 162 18.00 11.45 -60.61
CA ARG A 162 16.65 11.80 -61.05
C ARG A 162 16.52 13.28 -61.41
N GLN A 163 17.11 14.17 -60.63
CA GLN A 163 17.11 15.62 -60.92
C GLN A 163 17.87 15.93 -62.21
N GLN A 164 19.02 15.29 -62.44
CA GLN A 164 19.80 15.43 -63.66
C GLN A 164 19.01 14.95 -64.88
N GLN A 165 18.36 13.77 -64.81
CA GLN A 165 17.55 13.26 -65.92
C GLN A 165 16.34 14.15 -66.22
N ARG A 166 15.67 14.65 -65.17
CA ARG A 166 14.58 15.63 -65.35
C ARG A 166 15.06 16.92 -66.00
N SER A 167 16.26 17.40 -65.65
CA SER A 167 16.87 18.56 -66.30
C SER A 167 17.14 18.31 -67.78
N SER A 168 17.64 17.11 -68.12
CA SER A 168 17.89 16.71 -69.52
C SER A 168 16.60 16.74 -70.35
N VAL A 169 15.51 16.14 -69.84
CA VAL A 169 14.20 16.18 -70.52
C VAL A 169 13.68 17.61 -70.67
N ASN A 170 13.84 18.44 -69.64
CA ASN A 170 13.42 19.85 -69.68
C ASN A 170 14.23 20.69 -70.69
N GLN A 171 15.46 20.29 -71.04
CA GLN A 171 16.27 20.94 -72.07
C GLN A 171 15.91 20.46 -73.47
N LEU A 172 15.79 19.15 -73.67
CA LEU A 172 15.53 18.56 -74.99
C LEU A 172 14.11 18.82 -75.52
N LEU A 173 13.12 18.91 -74.63
CA LEU A 173 11.73 19.13 -75.02
C LEU A 173 11.52 20.46 -75.78
N PRO A 174 11.93 21.64 -75.25
CA PRO A 174 11.79 22.90 -75.98
C PRO A 174 12.65 22.95 -77.25
N ASP A 175 13.82 22.32 -77.26
CA ASP A 175 14.69 22.26 -78.44
C ASP A 175 14.02 21.48 -79.58
N HIS A 176 13.41 20.33 -79.26
CA HIS A 176 12.61 19.54 -80.21
C HIS A 176 11.41 20.35 -80.73
N GLU A 177 10.63 20.96 -79.84
CA GLU A 177 9.47 21.79 -80.24
C GLU A 177 9.85 22.98 -81.11
N THR A 178 10.98 23.63 -80.80
CA THR A 178 11.49 24.77 -81.55
C THR A 178 11.99 24.34 -82.93
N ALA A 179 12.71 23.22 -83.04
CA ALA A 179 13.16 22.68 -84.32
C ALA A 179 11.97 22.30 -85.24
N VAL A 180 10.92 21.68 -84.69
CA VAL A 180 9.69 21.38 -85.44
C VAL A 180 9.01 22.66 -85.92
N ARG A 181 8.90 23.67 -85.04
CA ARG A 181 8.29 24.96 -85.39
C ARG A 181 9.08 25.72 -86.45
N GLN A 182 10.41 25.77 -86.35
CA GLN A 182 11.27 26.44 -87.33
C GLN A 182 11.19 25.76 -88.70
N ALA A 183 11.31 24.43 -88.74
CA ALA A 183 11.20 23.68 -89.99
C ALA A 183 9.85 23.87 -90.69
N THR A 184 8.75 23.92 -89.93
CA THR A 184 7.41 24.16 -90.48
C THR A 184 7.25 25.58 -91.01
N LEU A 185 7.74 26.60 -90.30
CA LEU A 185 7.71 27.99 -90.77
C LEU A 185 8.53 28.18 -92.05
N GLU A 186 9.75 27.66 -92.10
CA GLU A 186 10.60 27.78 -93.29
C GLU A 186 10.02 27.03 -94.48
N ARG A 187 9.44 25.84 -94.25
CA ARG A 187 8.71 25.10 -95.28
C ARG A 187 7.55 25.91 -95.86
N LEU A 188 6.73 26.52 -95.01
CA LEU A 188 5.61 27.36 -95.44
C LEU A 188 6.09 28.58 -96.24
N ALA A 189 7.13 29.27 -95.78
CA ALA A 189 7.69 30.43 -96.47
C ALA A 189 8.21 30.08 -97.89
N ARG A 190 8.83 28.90 -98.07
CA ARG A 190 9.29 28.43 -99.38
C ARG A 190 8.14 28.04 -100.31
N LEU A 191 7.08 27.44 -99.76
CA LEU A 191 5.88 27.11 -100.52
C LEU A 191 5.14 28.37 -100.98
N GLU A 192 5.00 29.36 -100.10
CA GLU A 192 4.43 30.66 -100.43
C GLU A 192 5.24 31.35 -101.54
N LYS A 193 6.57 31.38 -101.43
CA LYS A 193 7.43 31.95 -102.47
C LYS A 193 7.31 31.23 -103.81
N SER A 194 7.19 29.90 -103.79
CA SER A 194 6.95 29.12 -105.01
C SER A 194 5.60 29.47 -105.64
N ALA A 195 4.56 29.71 -104.84
CA ALA A 195 3.23 30.08 -105.32
C ALA A 195 3.23 31.51 -105.91
N GLU A 196 3.94 32.45 -105.29
CA GLU A 196 4.15 33.80 -105.86
C GLU A 196 4.79 33.73 -107.24
N LEU A 197 5.87 32.94 -107.38
CA LEU A 197 6.55 32.76 -108.67
C LEU A 197 5.64 32.11 -109.72
N ASP A 198 4.73 31.22 -109.32
CA ASP A 198 3.75 30.64 -110.25
C ASP A 198 2.78 31.67 -110.81
N ILE A 199 2.33 32.61 -109.97
CA ILE A 199 1.49 33.73 -110.40
C ILE A 199 2.26 34.63 -111.38
N ASP A 200 3.51 34.97 -111.06
CA ASP A 200 4.35 35.82 -111.91
C ASP A 200 4.65 35.14 -113.26
N ILE A 201 5.05 33.87 -113.25
CA ILE A 201 5.30 33.08 -114.48
C ILE A 201 4.04 33.06 -115.35
N ALA A 202 2.87 32.80 -114.76
CA ALA A 202 1.61 32.79 -115.50
C ALA A 202 1.29 34.16 -116.13
N TRP A 203 1.56 35.25 -115.41
CA TRP A 203 1.39 36.61 -115.91
C TRP A 203 2.33 36.91 -117.10
N TYR A 204 3.63 36.63 -116.97
CA TYR A 204 4.61 36.86 -118.02
C TYR A 204 4.36 35.99 -119.27
N LEU A 205 3.95 34.73 -119.10
CA LEU A 205 3.56 33.87 -120.21
C LEU A 205 2.28 34.35 -120.90
N GLY A 206 1.32 34.87 -120.13
CA GLY A 206 0.11 35.51 -120.65
C GLY A 206 0.44 36.74 -121.51
N GLU A 207 1.31 37.61 -121.04
CA GLU A 207 1.74 38.81 -121.78
C GLU A 207 2.60 38.45 -123.00
N LEU A 208 3.53 37.50 -122.88
CA LEU A 208 4.28 36.94 -123.99
C LEU A 208 3.32 36.46 -125.11
N ASN A 209 2.30 35.68 -124.76
CA ASN A 209 1.32 35.20 -125.73
C ASN A 209 0.55 36.34 -126.42
N ARG A 210 0.21 37.42 -125.69
CA ARG A 210 -0.42 38.61 -126.29
C ARG A 210 0.51 39.30 -127.27
N ARG A 211 1.78 39.49 -126.91
CA ARG A 211 2.80 40.14 -127.77
C ARG A 211 3.12 39.31 -129.00
N VAL A 212 3.27 37.99 -128.87
CA VAL A 212 3.45 37.07 -130.00
C VAL A 212 2.29 37.19 -131.00
N ARG A 213 1.04 37.18 -130.51
CA ARG A 213 -0.14 37.37 -131.37
C ARG A 213 -0.17 38.74 -132.05
N ARG A 214 0.23 39.81 -131.35
CA ARG A 214 0.33 41.17 -131.92
C ARG A 214 1.39 41.23 -133.01
N ARG A 215 2.58 40.66 -132.77
CA ARG A 215 3.64 40.56 -133.77
C ARG A 215 3.20 39.78 -135.00
N GLU A 216 2.50 38.65 -134.82
CA GLU A 216 1.96 37.90 -135.96
C GLU A 216 0.97 38.72 -136.79
N TYR A 217 0.12 39.52 -136.15
CA TYR A 217 -0.78 40.44 -136.84
C TYR A 217 -0.01 41.50 -137.63
N VAL A 218 0.96 42.18 -137.00
CA VAL A 218 1.78 43.23 -137.65
C VAL A 218 2.61 42.65 -138.81
N ARG A 219 3.21 41.47 -138.65
CA ARG A 219 3.95 40.78 -139.74
C ARG A 219 3.05 40.44 -140.92
N ARG A 220 1.83 39.93 -140.68
CA ARG A 220 0.86 39.67 -141.77
C ARG A 220 0.49 40.95 -142.50
N GLU A 221 0.40 42.07 -141.80
CA GLU A 221 0.12 43.37 -142.43
C GLU A 221 1.32 43.89 -143.23
N LEU A 222 2.54 43.72 -142.73
CA LEU A 222 3.78 44.00 -143.48
C LEU A 222 3.86 43.15 -144.77
N ASP A 223 3.56 41.86 -144.69
CA ASP A 223 3.55 40.96 -145.84
C ASP A 223 2.53 41.39 -146.92
N ARG A 224 1.38 41.96 -146.50
CA ARG A 224 0.37 42.53 -147.40
C ARG A 224 0.80 43.84 -148.04
N LEU A 225 1.46 44.71 -147.29
CA LEU A 225 1.89 46.04 -147.77
C LEU A 225 3.14 45.99 -148.64
N ARG A 226 4.00 44.98 -148.47
CA ARG A 226 5.23 44.79 -149.24
C ARG A 226 5.06 44.90 -150.77
N PRO A 227 4.14 44.18 -151.43
CA PRO A 227 3.92 44.33 -152.88
C PRO A 227 3.32 45.69 -153.29
N LEU A 228 2.69 46.42 -152.37
CA LEU A 228 2.10 47.74 -152.63
C LEU A 228 3.13 48.86 -152.56
N VAL A 229 4.16 48.71 -151.73
CA VAL A 229 5.35 49.60 -151.71
C VAL A 229 6.15 49.44 -153.00
N ASP A 230 6.35 48.20 -153.48
CA ASP A 230 7.01 47.92 -154.76
C ASP A 230 6.26 48.53 -155.97
N GLN A 231 4.98 48.89 -155.81
CA GLN A 231 4.11 49.52 -156.80
C GLN A 231 3.91 51.04 -156.57
N ASN A 232 4.62 51.67 -155.62
CA ASN A 232 4.46 53.08 -155.21
C ASN A 232 3.04 53.47 -154.73
N ALA A 233 2.24 52.52 -154.26
CA ALA A 233 0.85 52.76 -153.84
C ALA A 233 0.70 53.10 -152.34
N VAL A 234 1.77 52.95 -151.55
CA VAL A 234 1.82 53.22 -150.09
C VAL A 234 3.12 53.96 -149.79
N THR A 235 3.14 54.82 -148.76
CA THR A 235 4.35 55.57 -148.40
C THR A 235 5.39 54.68 -147.74
N GLU A 236 6.66 54.82 -148.15
CA GLU A 236 7.81 54.09 -147.55
C GLU A 236 7.89 54.33 -146.04
N THR A 237 7.49 55.52 -145.58
CA THR A 237 7.40 55.89 -144.16
C THR A 237 6.42 55.06 -143.34
N GLU A 238 5.28 54.65 -143.92
CA GLU A 238 4.30 53.81 -143.21
C GLU A 238 4.77 52.37 -143.12
N PHE A 239 5.43 51.87 -144.17
CA PHE A 239 6.05 50.55 -144.19
C PHE A 239 7.20 50.45 -143.18
N ASP A 240 8.09 51.44 -143.14
CA ASP A 240 9.19 51.49 -142.18
C ASP A 240 8.71 51.62 -140.74
N ARG A 241 7.62 52.35 -140.49
CA ARG A 241 7.01 52.45 -139.15
C ARG A 241 6.48 51.09 -138.65
N LEU A 242 5.79 50.34 -139.51
CA LEU A 242 5.30 49.00 -139.16
C LEU A 242 6.44 48.00 -139.00
N ARG A 243 7.52 48.16 -139.77
CA ARG A 243 8.74 47.37 -139.63
C ARG A 243 9.41 47.62 -138.29
N GLN A 244 9.56 48.89 -137.89
CA GLN A 244 10.04 49.26 -136.56
C GLN A 244 9.15 48.70 -135.45
N GLU A 245 7.82 48.78 -135.57
CA GLU A 245 6.89 48.18 -134.58
C GLU A 245 7.08 46.65 -134.48
N ALA A 246 7.35 45.96 -135.58
CA ALA A 246 7.63 44.52 -135.57
C ALA A 246 8.97 44.19 -134.89
N ASP A 247 10.02 44.96 -135.17
CA ASP A 247 11.35 44.79 -134.56
C ASP A 247 11.31 45.09 -133.05
N ASP A 248 10.58 46.13 -132.62
CA ASP A 248 10.35 46.46 -131.21
C ASP A 248 9.58 45.33 -130.49
N LEU A 249 8.55 44.77 -131.14
CA LEU A 249 7.80 43.63 -130.60
C LEU A 249 8.66 42.36 -130.49
N ASP A 250 9.59 42.12 -131.42
CA ASP A 250 10.54 41.02 -131.31
C ASP A 250 11.48 41.19 -130.11
N ALA A 251 11.99 42.40 -129.87
CA ALA A 251 12.78 42.71 -128.68
C ALA A 251 11.98 42.56 -127.37
N GLU A 252 10.72 43.02 -127.34
CA GLU A 252 9.82 42.83 -126.20
C GLU A 252 9.54 41.35 -125.92
N ILE A 253 9.27 40.54 -126.95
CA ILE A 253 9.04 39.10 -126.83
C ILE A 253 10.28 38.40 -126.26
N ASP A 254 11.48 38.71 -126.76
CA ASP A 254 12.73 38.14 -126.26
C ASP A 254 12.96 38.51 -124.79
N ASN A 255 12.66 39.75 -124.39
CA ASN A 255 12.77 40.20 -123.01
C ASN A 255 11.77 39.47 -122.09
N LEU A 256 10.50 39.37 -122.49
CA LEU A 256 9.47 38.63 -121.74
C LEU A 256 9.81 37.15 -121.63
N ARG A 257 10.33 36.54 -122.70
CA ARG A 257 10.77 35.14 -122.71
C ARG A 257 11.91 34.90 -121.75
N ARG A 258 12.98 35.71 -121.82
CA ARG A 258 14.11 35.61 -120.88
C ARG A 258 13.66 35.80 -119.44
N ARG A 259 12.70 36.70 -119.18
CA ARG A 259 12.15 36.90 -117.84
C ARG A 259 11.37 35.69 -117.35
N ALA A 260 10.51 35.10 -118.18
CA ALA A 260 9.76 33.89 -117.83
C ALA A 260 10.69 32.69 -117.59
N GLU A 261 11.71 32.50 -118.44
CA GLU A 261 12.74 31.46 -118.26
C GLU A 261 13.53 31.68 -116.96
N GLY A 262 13.91 32.93 -116.66
CA GLY A 262 14.55 33.29 -115.39
C GLY A 262 13.71 32.93 -114.15
N LEU A 263 12.42 33.29 -114.14
CA LEU A 263 11.52 32.95 -113.04
C LEU A 263 11.31 31.43 -112.89
N GLN A 264 11.25 30.69 -114.01
CA GLN A 264 11.19 29.22 -113.96
C GLN A 264 12.45 28.60 -113.34
N THR A 265 13.64 29.15 -113.65
CA THR A 265 14.87 28.69 -113.01
C THR A 265 14.91 28.98 -111.51
N GLU A 266 14.44 30.16 -111.09
CA GLU A 266 14.32 30.54 -109.67
C GLU A 266 13.35 29.60 -108.94
N LYS A 267 12.18 29.31 -109.53
CA LYS A 267 11.23 28.34 -108.99
C LYS A 267 11.85 26.95 -108.83
N ALA A 268 12.58 26.47 -109.84
CA ALA A 268 13.26 25.18 -109.78
C ALA A 268 14.33 25.15 -108.67
N GLN A 269 15.02 26.26 -108.44
CA GLN A 269 15.99 26.39 -107.34
C GLN A 269 15.30 26.36 -105.98
N ILE A 270 14.17 27.06 -105.80
CA ILE A 270 13.37 27.01 -104.57
C ILE A 270 12.86 25.59 -104.31
N ALA A 271 12.36 24.90 -105.33
CA ALA A 271 11.89 23.52 -105.20
C ALA A 271 13.00 22.55 -104.72
N ARG A 272 14.22 22.68 -105.24
CA ARG A 272 15.39 21.91 -104.76
C ARG A 272 15.74 22.26 -103.31
N SER A 273 15.76 23.55 -102.97
CA SER A 273 16.06 23.99 -101.60
C SER A 273 15.01 23.50 -100.59
N LEU A 274 13.73 23.44 -101.00
CA LEU A 274 12.64 22.90 -100.19
C LEU A 274 12.83 21.40 -99.93
N GLN A 275 13.20 20.62 -100.94
CA GLN A 275 13.50 19.19 -100.78
C GLN A 275 14.67 18.96 -99.81
N GLN A 276 15.74 19.75 -99.93
CA GLN A 276 16.89 19.68 -99.03
C GLN A 276 16.49 20.04 -97.59
N LEU A 277 15.70 21.10 -97.40
CA LEU A 277 15.21 21.52 -96.10
C LEU A 277 14.37 20.45 -95.44
N VAL A 278 13.44 19.83 -96.17
CA VAL A 278 12.59 18.75 -95.64
C VAL A 278 13.45 17.58 -95.17
N ALA A 279 14.42 17.13 -95.98
CA ALA A 279 15.29 16.03 -95.61
C ALA A 279 16.13 16.33 -94.36
N LEU A 280 16.71 17.54 -94.26
CA LEU A 280 17.48 17.97 -93.09
C LEU A 280 16.60 18.09 -91.83
N ALA A 281 15.40 18.66 -91.99
CA ALA A 281 14.44 18.80 -90.89
C ALA A 281 13.97 17.44 -90.36
N GLU A 282 13.66 16.48 -91.24
CA GLU A 282 13.27 15.12 -90.85
C GLU A 282 14.41 14.41 -90.11
N GLN A 283 15.65 14.55 -90.57
CA GLN A 283 16.81 13.99 -89.90
C GLN A 283 17.01 14.61 -88.50
N GLN A 284 17.00 15.94 -88.39
CA GLN A 284 17.17 16.64 -87.12
C GLN A 284 16.05 16.31 -86.12
N GLN A 285 14.80 16.27 -86.58
CA GLN A 285 13.65 15.90 -85.76
C GLN A 285 13.77 14.45 -85.27
N ALA A 286 14.17 13.51 -86.14
CA ALA A 286 14.35 12.12 -85.75
C ALA A 286 15.46 11.95 -84.69
N THR A 287 16.57 12.67 -84.81
CA THR A 287 17.65 12.66 -83.81
C THR A 287 17.18 13.20 -82.47
N LEU A 288 16.60 14.40 -82.44
CA LEU A 288 16.11 15.02 -81.20
C LEU A 288 15.00 14.20 -80.55
N HIS A 289 14.11 13.61 -81.35
CA HIS A 289 13.05 12.74 -80.85
C HIS A 289 13.64 11.46 -80.22
N GLY A 290 14.64 10.84 -80.86
CA GLY A 290 15.35 9.68 -80.31
C GLY A 290 16.04 9.99 -78.98
N GLU A 291 16.73 11.13 -78.88
CA GLU A 291 17.37 11.59 -77.65
C GLU A 291 16.34 11.87 -76.54
N LEU A 292 15.22 12.53 -76.87
CA LEU A 292 14.14 12.81 -75.93
C LEU A 292 13.52 11.52 -75.38
N GLU A 293 13.27 10.53 -76.23
CA GLU A 293 12.72 9.24 -75.81
C GLU A 293 13.70 8.44 -74.94
N CYS A 294 15.00 8.49 -75.24
CA CYS A 294 16.02 7.92 -74.35
C CYS A 294 16.04 8.63 -72.99
N ALA A 295 16.07 9.96 -72.96
CA ALA A 295 16.05 10.74 -71.71
C ALA A 295 14.79 10.48 -70.87
N ARG A 296 13.62 10.30 -71.51
CA ARG A 296 12.37 9.92 -70.84
C ARG A 296 12.45 8.53 -70.20
N ARG A 297 13.04 7.54 -70.89
CA ARG A 297 13.25 6.20 -70.33
C ARG A 297 14.19 6.24 -69.13
N ASP A 298 15.31 6.98 -69.25
CA ASP A 298 16.28 7.13 -68.17
C ASP A 298 15.67 7.85 -66.96
N GLN A 299 14.83 8.87 -67.19
CA GLN A 299 14.07 9.52 -66.12
C GLN A 299 13.13 8.52 -65.42
N ALA A 300 12.37 7.73 -66.18
CA ALA A 300 11.45 6.75 -65.61
C ALA A 300 12.20 5.68 -64.78
N GLN A 301 13.37 5.24 -65.24
CA GLN A 301 14.22 4.31 -64.50
C GLN A 301 14.75 4.96 -63.20
N ALA A 302 15.29 6.18 -63.27
CA ALA A 302 15.79 6.89 -62.09
C ALA A 302 14.67 7.15 -61.06
N GLU A 303 13.44 7.42 -61.51
CA GLU A 303 12.27 7.54 -60.64
C GLU A 303 11.91 6.21 -59.95
N ALA A 304 11.93 5.10 -60.68
CA ALA A 304 11.68 3.76 -60.13
C ALA A 304 12.74 3.37 -59.10
N GLU A 305 14.01 3.62 -59.38
CA GLU A 305 15.13 3.39 -58.45
C GLU A 305 15.00 4.24 -57.19
N THR A 306 14.68 5.53 -57.33
CA THR A 306 14.45 6.42 -56.19
C THR A 306 13.30 5.90 -55.31
N ARG A 307 12.17 5.48 -55.90
CA ARG A 307 11.03 4.91 -55.16
C ARG A 307 11.41 3.61 -54.45
N ARG A 308 12.16 2.74 -55.12
CA ARG A 308 12.65 1.48 -54.53
C ARG A 308 13.54 1.75 -53.32
N LEU A 309 14.53 2.63 -53.44
CA LEU A 309 15.45 2.97 -52.36
C LEU A 309 14.73 3.69 -51.20
N ALA A 310 13.76 4.56 -51.49
CA ALA A 310 12.94 5.18 -50.47
C ALA A 310 12.15 4.14 -49.65
N ALA A 311 11.60 3.12 -50.30
CA ALA A 311 10.91 2.02 -49.61
C ALA A 311 11.87 1.19 -48.74
N HIS A 312 13.10 0.91 -49.20
CA HIS A 312 14.12 0.27 -48.38
C HIS A 312 14.51 1.13 -47.17
N LEU A 313 14.68 2.44 -47.36
CA LEU A 313 15.04 3.37 -46.29
C LEU A 313 13.92 3.50 -45.25
N ALA A 314 12.65 3.43 -45.66
CA ALA A 314 11.52 3.38 -44.75
C ALA A 314 11.53 2.10 -43.88
N ARG A 315 11.82 0.94 -44.47
CA ARG A 315 11.98 -0.32 -43.71
C ARG A 315 13.17 -0.25 -42.76
N ASP A 316 14.27 0.36 -43.20
CA ASP A 316 15.46 0.52 -42.37
C ASP A 316 15.21 1.43 -41.17
N ARG A 317 14.47 2.53 -41.35
CA ARG A 317 13.98 3.38 -40.27
C ARG A 317 13.14 2.62 -39.25
N ALA A 318 12.22 1.77 -39.72
CA ALA A 318 11.42 0.93 -38.84
C ALA A 318 12.31 -0.03 -38.03
N ARG A 319 13.24 -0.72 -38.69
CA ARG A 319 14.23 -1.62 -38.07
C ARG A 319 15.09 -0.90 -37.03
N ALA A 320 15.61 0.29 -37.34
CA ALA A 320 16.43 1.07 -36.42
C ALA A 320 15.64 1.56 -35.20
N THR A 321 14.37 1.94 -35.40
CA THR A 321 13.46 2.34 -34.30
C THR A 321 13.15 1.16 -33.39
N GLU A 322 12.85 0.00 -33.97
CA GLU A 322 12.58 -1.23 -33.20
C GLU A 322 13.80 -1.66 -32.39
N LEU A 323 15.00 -1.64 -32.99
CA LEU A 323 16.24 -1.95 -32.28
C LEU A 323 16.49 -0.99 -31.11
N ARG A 324 16.25 0.31 -31.31
CA ARG A 324 16.35 1.32 -30.24
C ARG A 324 15.34 1.05 -29.12
N ASN A 325 14.08 0.72 -29.45
CA ASN A 325 13.06 0.40 -28.46
C ASN A 325 13.44 -0.86 -27.65
N CYS A 326 13.99 -1.88 -28.30
CA CYS A 326 14.51 -3.07 -27.63
C CYS A 326 15.67 -2.74 -26.67
N GLN A 327 16.58 -1.86 -27.06
CA GLN A 327 17.67 -1.41 -26.20
C GLN A 327 17.16 -0.61 -24.99
N LEU A 328 16.17 0.26 -25.19
CA LEU A 328 15.52 0.99 -24.09
C LEU A 328 14.85 0.02 -23.11
N ALA A 329 14.10 -0.95 -23.60
CA ALA A 329 13.47 -1.98 -22.77
C ALA A 329 14.51 -2.80 -21.99
N GLN A 330 15.65 -3.13 -22.59
CA GLN A 330 16.76 -3.80 -21.88
C GLN A 330 17.39 -2.93 -20.78
N LEU A 331 17.49 -1.62 -21.00
CA LEU A 331 17.97 -0.69 -19.97
C LEU A 331 16.97 -0.56 -18.84
N ASP A 332 15.67 -0.46 -19.14
CA ASP A 332 14.62 -0.39 -18.13
C ASP A 332 14.61 -1.65 -17.25
N LEU A 333 14.74 -2.84 -17.84
CA LEU A 333 14.89 -4.09 -17.09
C LEU A 333 16.12 -4.08 -16.18
N LYS A 334 17.28 -3.62 -16.66
CA LYS A 334 18.49 -3.50 -15.83
C LYS A 334 18.32 -2.49 -14.68
N ILE A 335 17.58 -1.41 -14.91
CA ILE A 335 17.24 -0.43 -13.88
C ILE A 335 16.35 -1.08 -12.83
N GLU A 336 15.32 -1.82 -13.23
CA GLU A 336 14.44 -2.55 -12.33
C GLU A 336 15.19 -3.61 -11.52
N GLU A 337 16.05 -4.41 -12.15
CA GLU A 337 16.92 -5.39 -11.48
C GLU A 337 17.80 -4.70 -10.43
N THR A 338 18.48 -3.61 -10.80
CA THR A 338 19.37 -2.89 -9.87
C THR A 338 18.58 -2.24 -8.73
N ARG A 339 17.36 -1.74 -8.98
CA ARG A 339 16.46 -1.20 -7.95
C ARG A 339 15.95 -2.31 -7.02
N ALA A 340 15.63 -3.48 -7.55
CA ALA A 340 15.24 -4.63 -6.76
C ALA A 340 16.40 -5.09 -5.86
N GLU A 341 17.63 -5.16 -6.39
CA GLU A 341 18.84 -5.45 -5.61
C GLU A 341 19.07 -4.41 -4.50
N LEU A 342 18.93 -3.12 -4.82
CA LEU A 342 19.03 -2.04 -3.84
C LEU A 342 18.00 -2.21 -2.73
N SER A 343 16.74 -2.46 -3.09
CA SER A 343 15.66 -2.69 -2.12
C SER A 343 15.91 -3.93 -1.26
N GLY A 344 16.50 -4.99 -1.82
CA GLY A 344 16.88 -6.20 -1.08
C GLY A 344 17.97 -5.92 -0.06
N VAL A 345 18.98 -5.12 -0.41
CA VAL A 345 20.01 -4.66 0.54
C VAL A 345 19.37 -3.80 1.64
N GLU A 346 18.52 -2.84 1.30
CA GLU A 346 17.85 -1.99 2.28
C GLU A 346 16.91 -2.77 3.22
N GLN A 347 16.16 -3.75 2.70
CA GLN A 347 15.32 -4.62 3.50
C GLN A 347 16.14 -5.52 4.44
N SER A 348 17.32 -5.99 4.02
CA SER A 348 18.19 -6.78 4.91
C SER A 348 18.73 -5.97 6.10
N LEU A 349 18.78 -4.63 5.98
CA LEU A 349 19.24 -3.72 7.02
C LEU A 349 18.12 -3.28 7.97
N VAL A 350 16.85 -3.57 7.66
CA VAL A 350 15.70 -3.08 8.43
C VAL A 350 14.84 -4.23 8.93
N VAL A 351 14.74 -4.38 10.25
CA VAL A 351 13.85 -5.36 10.88
C VAL A 351 12.54 -4.67 11.26
N ARG A 352 11.42 -5.18 10.72
CA ARG A 352 10.07 -4.66 10.99
C ARG A 352 9.29 -5.56 11.94
N ALA A 353 8.31 -4.98 12.63
CA ALA A 353 7.42 -5.71 13.53
C ALA A 353 6.46 -6.59 12.72
N PRO A 354 6.39 -7.91 12.96
CA PRO A 354 5.50 -8.81 12.23
C PRO A 354 4.04 -8.75 12.72
N PHE A 355 3.78 -8.08 13.84
CA PHE A 355 2.44 -7.86 14.39
C PHE A 355 2.49 -6.66 15.35
N SER A 356 1.34 -6.03 15.58
CA SER A 356 1.19 -5.01 16.63
C SER A 356 1.29 -5.64 18.02
N GLY A 357 2.12 -5.07 18.89
CA GLY A 357 2.40 -5.65 20.21
C GLY A 357 3.15 -4.71 21.16
N THR A 358 3.52 -5.24 22.32
CA THR A 358 4.29 -4.50 23.33
C THR A 358 5.71 -5.06 23.46
N VAL A 359 6.67 -4.18 23.74
CA VAL A 359 8.06 -4.54 23.99
C VAL A 359 8.15 -5.16 25.38
N VAL A 360 8.38 -6.47 25.43
CA VAL A 360 8.42 -7.23 26.68
C VAL A 360 9.82 -7.28 27.28
N TYR A 361 10.83 -7.25 26.40
CA TYR A 361 12.23 -7.24 26.80
C TYR A 361 13.03 -6.30 25.91
N ARG A 362 13.94 -5.54 26.51
CA ARG A 362 14.96 -4.76 25.85
C ARG A 362 16.26 -4.89 26.64
N ASP A 363 17.34 -5.25 25.96
CA ASP A 363 18.67 -5.30 26.55
C ASP A 363 19.11 -3.87 26.93
N PRO A 364 19.67 -3.65 28.14
CA PRO A 364 20.11 -2.32 28.56
C PRO A 364 21.28 -1.76 27.73
N SER A 365 22.08 -2.64 27.13
CA SER A 365 23.27 -2.31 26.34
C SER A 365 23.21 -3.02 24.97
N PRO A 366 22.22 -2.67 24.13
CA PRO A 366 21.89 -3.43 22.93
C PRO A 366 23.00 -3.43 21.86
N ARG A 367 23.92 -2.47 21.92
CA ARG A 367 25.10 -2.36 21.03
C ARG A 367 26.29 -3.22 21.47
N SER A 368 26.26 -3.75 22.69
CA SER A 368 27.34 -4.55 23.28
C SER A 368 26.90 -5.98 23.61
N ALA A 369 25.67 -6.36 23.21
CA ALA A 369 25.16 -7.71 23.37
C ALA A 369 25.97 -8.71 22.56
N GLU A 370 26.08 -9.95 23.06
CA GLU A 370 26.79 -11.03 22.38
C GLU A 370 26.04 -11.46 21.10
N GLN A 371 26.77 -12.04 20.14
CA GLN A 371 26.18 -12.44 18.85
C GLN A 371 25.00 -13.41 19.05
N GLN A 372 23.92 -13.22 18.29
CA GLN A 372 22.65 -13.97 18.40
C GLN A 372 21.86 -13.81 19.70
N GLN A 373 22.34 -13.04 20.69
CA GLN A 373 21.59 -12.80 21.92
C GLN A 373 20.33 -11.95 21.62
N PRO A 374 19.16 -12.23 22.22
CA PRO A 374 17.98 -11.38 22.06
C PRO A 374 18.25 -9.97 22.60
N VAL A 375 18.02 -8.96 21.77
CA VAL A 375 18.25 -7.54 22.11
C VAL A 375 16.91 -6.82 22.36
N LEU A 376 15.87 -7.21 21.63
CA LEU A 376 14.52 -6.69 21.84
C LEU A 376 13.49 -7.77 21.51
N VAL A 377 12.47 -7.89 22.34
CA VAL A 377 11.38 -8.85 22.13
C VAL A 377 10.03 -8.17 22.14
N LEU A 378 9.27 -8.42 21.09
CA LEU A 378 7.88 -8.00 20.93
C LEU A 378 6.94 -9.17 21.25
N GLY A 379 5.93 -8.90 22.06
CA GLY A 379 4.89 -9.86 22.42
C GLY A 379 3.50 -9.33 22.07
N ARG A 380 2.60 -10.24 21.69
CA ARG A 380 1.16 -9.96 21.69
C ARG A 380 0.72 -9.92 23.16
N GLU A 381 0.48 -8.72 23.70
CA GLU A 381 0.40 -8.46 25.15
C GLU A 381 1.75 -8.74 25.84
N THR A 382 1.81 -9.52 26.91
CA THR A 382 3.07 -9.86 27.59
C THR A 382 3.76 -11.10 27.00
N GLY A 383 3.07 -11.93 26.22
CA GLY A 383 3.62 -13.11 25.54
C GLY A 383 4.23 -14.22 26.43
N PHE A 384 4.19 -14.05 27.76
CA PHE A 384 4.69 -15.04 28.73
C PHE A 384 3.53 -15.69 29.48
N ARG A 385 3.49 -17.02 29.47
CA ARG A 385 2.43 -17.82 30.08
C ARG A 385 3.00 -18.89 30.97
N ILE A 386 2.49 -19.02 32.19
CA ILE A 386 2.79 -20.18 33.04
C ILE A 386 1.64 -21.18 32.97
N ARG A 387 2.00 -22.45 32.82
CA ARG A 387 1.06 -23.58 32.93
C ARG A 387 1.31 -24.30 34.24
N ALA A 388 0.39 -24.13 35.18
CA ALA A 388 0.47 -24.76 36.50
C ALA A 388 -0.62 -25.83 36.65
N ARG A 389 -0.27 -26.94 37.29
CA ARG A 389 -1.23 -28.01 37.61
C ARG A 389 -1.90 -27.70 38.94
N ILE A 390 -3.23 -27.60 38.95
CA ILE A 390 -4.00 -27.21 40.13
C ILE A 390 -5.21 -28.17 40.31
N PRO A 391 -5.60 -28.52 41.55
CA PRO A 391 -6.83 -29.28 41.80
C PRO A 391 -8.08 -28.56 41.27
N LEU A 392 -9.00 -29.30 40.64
CA LEU A 392 -10.21 -28.74 40.02
C LEU A 392 -11.10 -28.00 41.05
N ALA A 393 -11.16 -28.49 42.29
CA ALA A 393 -11.92 -27.87 43.38
C ALA A 393 -11.42 -26.47 43.78
N GLN A 394 -10.18 -26.13 43.42
CA GLN A 394 -9.52 -24.88 43.76
C GLN A 394 -9.61 -23.84 42.62
N MET A 395 -10.18 -24.22 41.47
CA MET A 395 -10.14 -23.38 40.27
C MET A 395 -10.96 -22.10 40.35
N ALA A 396 -12.15 -22.16 40.96
CA ALA A 396 -12.98 -20.97 41.16
C ALA A 396 -12.26 -19.94 42.05
N ALA A 397 -11.63 -20.40 43.13
CA ALA A 397 -10.89 -19.56 44.05
C ALA A 397 -9.64 -18.93 43.41
N LEU A 398 -8.99 -19.63 42.48
CA LEU A 398 -7.86 -19.08 41.72
C LEU A 398 -8.30 -17.96 40.76
N LYS A 399 -9.45 -18.15 40.10
CA LYS A 399 -10.02 -17.14 39.20
C LYS A 399 -10.38 -15.85 39.94
N GLU A 400 -10.88 -15.96 41.16
CA GLU A 400 -11.24 -14.82 42.03
C GLU A 400 -10.03 -14.11 42.65
N ALA A 401 -8.84 -14.75 42.68
CA ALA A 401 -7.65 -14.19 43.31
C ALA A 401 -7.03 -12.99 42.56
N GLY A 402 -7.38 -12.79 41.28
CA GLY A 402 -6.89 -11.68 40.47
C GLY A 402 -5.39 -11.78 40.16
N GLN A 403 -4.55 -11.11 40.96
CA GLN A 403 -3.09 -11.10 40.83
C GLN A 403 -2.46 -12.14 41.77
N ILE A 404 -1.64 -13.02 41.20
CA ILE A 404 -0.97 -14.11 41.91
C ILE A 404 0.54 -13.87 41.82
N ARG A 405 1.22 -13.89 42.97
CA ARG A 405 2.68 -13.84 43.03
C ARG A 405 3.25 -15.22 42.74
N LEU A 406 4.28 -15.27 41.91
CA LEU A 406 5.04 -16.45 41.55
C LEU A 406 6.50 -16.27 41.98
N GLU A 407 7.14 -17.37 42.36
CA GLU A 407 8.53 -17.45 42.79
C GLU A 407 9.28 -18.46 41.91
N GLN A 408 10.34 -18.03 41.24
CA GLN A 408 11.27 -18.93 40.53
C GLN A 408 12.05 -19.79 41.54
N VAL A 409 12.21 -21.07 41.24
CA VAL A 409 12.76 -22.04 42.20
C VAL A 409 14.26 -21.84 42.45
N GLU A 410 15.03 -21.37 41.46
CA GLU A 410 16.47 -20.97 41.53
C GLU A 410 16.95 -20.67 40.09
N PRO A 411 18.01 -19.85 39.84
CA PRO A 411 18.53 -18.73 40.62
C PRO A 411 18.32 -17.38 39.88
N ALA A 412 17.45 -16.50 40.38
CA ALA A 412 17.30 -15.13 39.89
C ALA A 412 17.53 -14.11 41.02
N VAL A 413 18.07 -12.93 40.68
CA VAL A 413 18.31 -11.84 41.65
C VAL A 413 16.97 -11.31 42.18
N GLU A 414 15.98 -11.23 41.30
CA GLU A 414 14.58 -10.95 41.65
C GLU A 414 13.70 -12.16 41.28
N PRO A 415 13.52 -13.14 42.20
CA PRO A 415 12.82 -14.38 41.90
C PRO A 415 11.29 -14.22 41.85
N TYR A 416 10.76 -13.04 42.18
CA TYR A 416 9.32 -12.81 42.32
C TYR A 416 8.73 -12.04 41.13
N PHE A 417 7.65 -12.57 40.58
CA PHE A 417 6.89 -11.89 39.53
C PHE A 417 5.38 -12.14 39.68
N VAL A 418 4.58 -11.41 38.91
CA VAL A 418 3.11 -11.45 39.01
C VAL A 418 2.52 -12.16 37.80
N GLY A 419 1.52 -13.00 38.05
CA GLY A 419 0.69 -13.64 37.06
C GLY A 419 -0.78 -13.31 37.27
N ARG A 420 -1.53 -13.23 36.19
CA ARG A 420 -3.00 -13.07 36.18
C ARG A 420 -3.63 -14.29 35.54
N PHE A 421 -4.70 -14.78 36.14
CA PHE A 421 -5.42 -15.93 35.59
C PHE A 421 -6.00 -15.62 34.20
N LEU A 422 -5.73 -16.49 33.23
CA LEU A 422 -6.25 -16.37 31.87
C LEU A 422 -7.37 -17.39 31.63
N ARG A 423 -7.02 -18.67 31.73
CA ARG A 423 -7.94 -19.78 31.47
C ARG A 423 -7.53 -21.02 32.23
N ALA A 424 -8.48 -21.93 32.40
CA ALA A 424 -8.22 -23.24 32.97
C ALA A 424 -8.87 -24.31 32.10
N ARG A 425 -8.18 -25.45 31.94
CA ARG A 425 -8.72 -26.62 31.25
C ARG A 425 -8.59 -27.83 32.15
N ALA A 426 -9.71 -28.54 32.37
CA ALA A 426 -9.69 -29.82 33.06
C ALA A 426 -8.81 -30.82 32.29
N MET A 427 -7.97 -31.57 33.00
CA MET A 427 -7.10 -32.56 32.37
C MET A 427 -7.91 -33.80 32.01
N PRO A 428 -7.99 -34.19 30.72
CA PRO A 428 -8.79 -35.35 30.30
C PRO A 428 -8.28 -36.67 30.89
N HIS A 429 -6.97 -36.78 31.12
CA HIS A 429 -6.33 -38.01 31.59
C HIS A 429 -6.15 -38.10 33.11
N LYS A 430 -6.52 -37.05 33.87
CA LYS A 430 -6.45 -37.03 35.34
C LYS A 430 -7.68 -36.34 35.94
N PRO A 431 -8.76 -37.08 36.22
CA PRO A 431 -9.96 -36.51 36.82
C PRO A 431 -9.63 -35.88 38.18
N GLY A 432 -10.12 -34.66 38.41
CA GLY A 432 -9.85 -33.89 39.63
C GLY A 432 -8.71 -32.88 39.52
N TYR A 433 -7.97 -32.82 38.41
CA TYR A 433 -6.95 -31.79 38.14
C TYR A 433 -7.26 -30.96 36.90
N ALA A 434 -6.78 -29.73 36.89
CA ALA A 434 -6.84 -28.80 35.78
C ALA A 434 -5.46 -28.16 35.55
N VAL A 435 -5.21 -27.79 34.30
CA VAL A 435 -4.09 -26.91 33.95
C VAL A 435 -4.63 -25.49 33.96
N ALA A 436 -4.12 -24.68 34.87
CA ALA A 436 -4.36 -23.24 34.88
C ALA A 436 -3.25 -22.56 34.06
N GLU A 437 -3.68 -21.72 33.12
CA GLU A 437 -2.79 -20.82 32.40
C GLU A 437 -2.90 -19.42 33.00
N LEU A 438 -1.76 -18.87 33.38
CA LEU A 438 -1.66 -17.49 33.87
C LEU A 438 -0.76 -16.69 32.93
N VAL A 439 -1.19 -15.47 32.60
CA VAL A 439 -0.38 -14.49 31.87
C VAL A 439 0.56 -13.84 32.88
N CYS A 440 1.84 -13.85 32.59
CA CYS A 440 2.89 -13.38 33.49
C CYS A 440 3.59 -12.15 32.92
N THR A 441 4.09 -11.32 33.83
CA THR A 441 5.07 -10.26 33.54
C THR A 441 6.37 -10.63 34.25
N PRO A 442 7.23 -11.47 33.64
CA PRO A 442 8.49 -11.88 34.26
C PRO A 442 9.45 -10.70 34.38
N THR A 443 10.42 -10.81 35.28
CA THR A 443 11.55 -9.88 35.37
C THR A 443 12.49 -10.08 34.17
N ARG A 444 13.38 -9.10 33.93
CA ARG A 444 14.23 -9.07 32.72
C ARG A 444 15.15 -10.29 32.61
N GLU A 445 15.67 -10.77 33.72
CA GLU A 445 16.55 -11.96 33.80
C GLU A 445 15.78 -13.22 33.36
N ILE A 446 14.60 -13.42 33.94
CA ILE A 446 13.71 -14.55 33.62
C ILE A 446 13.26 -14.51 32.16
N ALA A 447 12.96 -13.32 31.64
CA ALA A 447 12.63 -13.15 30.24
C ALA A 447 13.78 -13.59 29.32
N LYS A 448 15.03 -13.24 29.67
CA LYS A 448 16.23 -13.62 28.90
C LYS A 448 16.43 -15.15 28.87
N GLU A 449 16.40 -15.82 30.02
CA GLU A 449 16.54 -17.28 30.14
C GLU A 449 15.52 -18.04 29.26
N LEU A 450 14.25 -17.59 29.29
CA LEU A 450 13.19 -18.17 28.47
C LEU A 450 13.38 -17.97 26.96
N LEU A 451 14.02 -16.87 26.56
CA LEU A 451 14.28 -16.54 25.15
C LEU A 451 15.50 -17.27 24.60
N GLU A 452 16.41 -17.69 25.49
CA GLU A 452 17.54 -18.57 25.19
C GLU A 452 17.12 -20.05 25.13
N GLY A 453 15.87 -20.35 25.51
CA GLY A 453 15.26 -21.68 25.41
C GLY A 453 15.35 -22.50 26.70
N GLU A 454 15.73 -21.88 27.82
CA GLU A 454 15.80 -22.54 29.11
C GLU A 454 14.40 -22.75 29.73
N GLN A 455 14.23 -23.85 30.46
CA GLN A 455 12.97 -24.15 31.14
C GLN A 455 12.94 -23.53 32.52
N VAL A 456 12.19 -22.44 32.67
CA VAL A 456 12.00 -21.80 33.98
C VAL A 456 10.81 -22.43 34.70
N VAL A 457 11.09 -23.04 35.86
CA VAL A 457 10.08 -23.57 36.77
C VAL A 457 9.75 -22.53 37.84
N ALA A 458 8.47 -22.21 38.00
CA ALA A 458 8.01 -21.27 39.02
C ALA A 458 6.91 -21.88 39.90
N THR A 459 6.94 -21.51 41.17
CA THR A 459 5.96 -21.90 42.19
C THR A 459 4.96 -20.77 42.41
N LEU A 460 3.69 -21.11 42.56
CA LEU A 460 2.66 -20.15 42.89
C LEU A 460 2.66 -19.93 44.41
N LEU A 461 2.82 -18.68 44.85
CA LEU A 461 2.71 -18.29 46.26
C LEU A 461 1.25 -18.14 46.74
N TRP A 462 0.30 -18.60 45.92
CA TRP A 462 -1.12 -18.56 46.23
C TRP A 462 -1.51 -19.68 47.20
N ARG A 463 -2.31 -19.34 48.23
CA ARG A 463 -2.81 -20.31 49.22
C ARG A 463 -4.31 -20.55 49.01
N PRO A 464 -4.75 -21.79 48.73
CA PRO A 464 -6.16 -22.06 48.51
C PRO A 464 -6.98 -21.82 49.79
N PRO A 465 -8.25 -21.38 49.68
CA PRO A 465 -9.12 -21.23 50.84
C PRO A 465 -9.44 -22.60 51.46
N LEU A 466 -9.44 -22.70 52.80
CA LEU A 466 -9.62 -23.97 53.54
C LEU A 466 -10.90 -24.72 53.15
N VAL A 467 -11.95 -23.99 52.79
CA VAL A 467 -13.26 -24.52 52.37
C VAL A 467 -13.18 -25.36 51.08
N THR A 468 -12.11 -25.22 50.27
CA THR A 468 -11.92 -26.04 49.06
C THR A 468 -11.30 -27.40 49.34
N LEU A 469 -10.78 -27.64 50.56
CA LEU A 469 -10.15 -28.89 50.95
C LEU A 469 -11.19 -29.86 51.54
N LEU A 470 -11.27 -31.07 50.99
CA LEU A 470 -12.09 -32.18 51.51
C LEU A 470 -11.90 -32.44 53.01
N PRO A 471 -10.67 -32.55 53.56
CA PRO A 471 -10.49 -32.80 55.00
C PRO A 471 -11.08 -31.69 55.87
N PHE A 472 -11.11 -30.44 55.39
CA PHE A 472 -11.73 -29.34 56.12
C PHE A 472 -13.27 -29.46 56.13
N ARG A 473 -13.88 -29.82 54.99
CA ARG A 473 -15.35 -30.00 54.91
C ARG A 473 -15.83 -31.16 55.79
N ILE A 474 -15.16 -32.30 55.69
CA ILE A 474 -15.49 -33.50 56.49
C ILE A 474 -15.21 -33.22 57.96
N GLY A 475 -14.07 -32.60 58.27
CA GLY A 475 -13.70 -32.24 59.64
C GLY A 475 -14.65 -31.24 60.27
N GLY A 476 -15.04 -30.20 59.53
CA GLY A 476 -16.03 -29.21 59.96
C GLY A 476 -17.42 -29.83 60.18
N ALA A 477 -17.89 -30.70 59.28
CA ALA A 477 -19.15 -31.41 59.45
C ALA A 477 -19.13 -32.35 60.65
N ALA A 478 -18.05 -33.11 60.84
CA ALA A 478 -17.86 -34.00 62.00
C ALA A 478 -17.78 -33.22 63.31
N ALA A 479 -17.07 -32.09 63.33
CA ALA A 479 -16.99 -31.22 64.49
C ALA A 479 -18.36 -30.61 64.83
N LEU A 480 -19.12 -30.12 63.85
CA LEU A 480 -20.47 -29.59 64.05
C LEU A 480 -21.44 -30.65 64.56
N LEU A 481 -21.42 -31.86 63.99
CA LEU A 481 -22.23 -32.99 64.46
C LEU A 481 -21.84 -33.43 65.87
N GLY A 482 -20.54 -33.46 66.16
CA GLY A 482 -20.03 -33.77 67.49
C GLY A 482 -20.44 -32.72 68.52
N LEU A 483 -20.40 -31.43 68.15
CA LEU A 483 -20.80 -30.32 69.02
C LEU A 483 -22.32 -30.36 69.27
N ALA A 484 -23.12 -30.54 68.21
CA ALA A 484 -24.57 -30.68 68.30
C ALA A 484 -24.98 -31.89 69.15
N GLY A 485 -24.35 -33.05 68.95
CA GLY A 485 -24.59 -34.25 69.74
C GLY A 485 -24.17 -34.08 71.20
N TRP A 486 -23.09 -33.36 71.47
CA TRP A 486 -22.62 -33.08 72.82
C TRP A 486 -23.56 -32.14 73.58
N VAL A 487 -24.03 -31.08 72.91
CA VAL A 487 -25.02 -30.14 73.44
C VAL A 487 -26.36 -30.84 73.68
N ALA A 488 -26.84 -31.64 72.73
CA ALA A 488 -28.08 -32.40 72.88
C ALA A 488 -28.02 -33.40 74.04
N ALA A 489 -26.90 -34.12 74.20
CA ALA A 489 -26.70 -35.05 75.32
C ALA A 489 -26.65 -34.32 76.68
N ALA A 490 -26.00 -33.16 76.75
CA ALA A 490 -25.97 -32.33 77.96
C ALA A 490 -27.35 -31.78 78.32
N LEU A 491 -28.14 -31.35 77.32
CA LEU A 491 -29.51 -30.87 77.52
C LEU A 491 -30.44 -32.00 78.02
N LEU A 492 -30.29 -33.21 77.46
CA LEU A 492 -31.05 -34.40 77.87
C LEU A 492 -30.66 -34.91 79.26
N GLU A 493 -29.41 -34.74 79.71
CA GLU A 493 -28.98 -35.04 81.08
C GLU A 493 -29.56 -34.04 82.10
N LEU A 494 -29.69 -32.77 81.74
CA LEU A 494 -30.33 -31.74 82.56
C LEU A 494 -31.83 -32.01 82.78
N LEU A 495 -32.50 -32.63 81.80
CA LEU A 495 -33.93 -32.98 81.86
C LEU A 495 -34.24 -34.27 82.67
N LYS A 496 -33.24 -35.08 83.05
CA LYS A 496 -33.41 -36.43 83.65
C LYS A 496 -33.12 -36.57 85.16
N LYS A 497 -33.00 -35.51 85.95
CA LYS A 497 -32.80 -35.63 87.41
C LYS A 497 -34.12 -35.83 88.20
N PRO A 498 -34.32 -36.95 88.92
CA PRO A 498 -35.29 -37.03 90.02
C PRO A 498 -34.71 -36.43 91.31
N ARG A 499 -35.59 -35.90 92.17
CA ARG A 499 -35.29 -35.22 93.44
C ARG A 499 -34.67 -36.16 94.50
N ALA A 500 -33.51 -35.74 95.00
CA ALA A 500 -32.92 -35.84 96.35
C ALA A 500 -33.32 -36.96 97.36
N ALA A 501 -32.29 -37.54 98.00
CA ALA A 501 -32.19 -37.64 99.47
C ALA A 501 -30.71 -37.71 99.92
N ARG A 502 -30.33 -36.76 100.78
CA ARG A 502 -29.02 -36.49 101.41
C ARG A 502 -28.92 -37.25 102.75
N ARG A 503 -27.72 -37.65 103.18
CA ARG A 503 -27.40 -37.91 104.60
C ARG A 503 -26.18 -37.10 105.07
N THR A 504 -26.51 -36.12 105.93
CA THR A 504 -25.90 -35.71 107.22
C THR A 504 -24.38 -35.46 107.35
N PRO A 505 -24.01 -34.33 107.99
CA PRO A 505 -23.44 -34.40 109.35
C PRO A 505 -23.98 -33.35 110.36
N ASN A 506 -24.08 -33.78 111.62
CA ASN A 506 -24.35 -33.00 112.87
C ASN A 506 -23.11 -32.16 113.25
N GLY A 507 -23.16 -31.06 114.01
CA GLY A 507 -24.25 -30.34 114.67
C GLY A 507 -23.65 -29.24 115.59
N GLN A 508 -24.35 -28.08 115.67
CA GLN A 508 -24.32 -27.02 116.71
C GLN A 508 -22.98 -26.24 116.93
N ARG A 509 -22.91 -24.91 117.08
CA ARG A 509 -23.84 -23.86 117.53
C ARG A 509 -23.26 -22.48 117.12
N ALA A 510 -24.16 -21.48 117.10
CA ALA A 510 -23.97 -20.02 117.25
C ALA A 510 -23.47 -19.17 116.06
N ALA A 511 -24.43 -18.42 115.49
CA ALA A 511 -24.29 -17.18 114.69
C ALA A 511 -24.13 -15.95 115.63
N PRO A 512 -24.23 -14.67 115.18
CA PRO A 512 -24.35 -14.07 113.83
C PRO A 512 -23.32 -12.93 113.62
N HIS A 513 -23.16 -12.33 112.42
CA HIS A 513 -23.82 -11.10 111.93
C HIS A 513 -23.09 -10.72 110.62
N LEU A 514 -23.56 -9.95 109.64
CA LEU A 514 -24.83 -9.39 109.18
C LEU A 514 -24.46 -8.74 107.81
N PHE A 515 -25.38 -8.82 106.83
CA PHE A 515 -25.66 -7.81 105.78
C PHE A 515 -24.55 -7.49 104.74
N ARG A 516 -24.83 -7.25 103.45
CA ARG A 516 -26.04 -6.69 102.82
C ARG A 516 -26.08 -6.98 101.30
N SER A 517 -27.30 -7.34 100.84
CA SER A 517 -27.99 -7.11 99.55
C SER A 517 -27.27 -7.37 98.20
N GLN A 518 -27.70 -8.30 97.32
CA GLN A 518 -28.95 -8.38 96.50
C GLN A 518 -29.20 -7.15 95.57
N PRO A 519 -29.99 -7.28 94.47
CA PRO A 519 -30.35 -8.42 93.60
C PRO A 519 -30.30 -8.05 92.06
N ALA A 520 -30.18 -8.98 91.10
CA ALA A 520 -31.21 -9.63 90.23
C ALA A 520 -32.13 -8.71 89.37
N PRO A 521 -32.89 -9.21 88.38
CA PRO A 521 -32.53 -9.80 87.08
C PRO A 521 -33.39 -9.22 85.92
N ALA A 522 -33.28 -9.77 84.70
CA ALA A 522 -34.39 -10.21 83.81
C ALA A 522 -34.22 -9.94 82.29
N ARG A 523 -34.73 -10.93 81.54
CA ARG A 523 -34.99 -11.01 80.10
C ARG A 523 -35.99 -9.95 79.62
N ASP A 524 -35.94 -9.53 78.35
CA ASP A 524 -36.82 -10.08 77.29
C ASP A 524 -36.56 -9.45 75.90
N GLN A 525 -37.16 -10.09 74.91
CA GLN A 525 -37.03 -9.95 73.47
C GLN A 525 -37.75 -8.72 72.88
N ALA A 526 -37.46 -8.48 71.59
CA ALA A 526 -38.35 -7.97 70.53
C ALA A 526 -38.38 -6.45 70.22
N ALA A 527 -37.90 -6.16 69.00
CA ALA A 527 -38.47 -5.27 67.98
C ALA A 527 -38.93 -3.85 68.35
N LEU A 528 -38.22 -2.85 67.80
CA LEU A 528 -38.86 -1.73 67.08
C LEU A 528 -37.89 -1.05 66.10
N ARG A 529 -38.28 -1.10 64.83
CA ARG A 529 -37.71 -0.39 63.69
C ARG A 529 -38.09 1.11 63.76
N ARG A 530 -37.16 1.98 63.34
CA ARG A 530 -37.30 3.19 62.49
C ARG A 530 -36.06 4.06 62.70
N ALA A 531 -35.47 4.75 61.74
CA ALA A 531 -35.33 4.66 60.29
C ALA A 531 -34.44 5.87 59.96
N ASP A 532 -33.18 5.64 59.59
CA ASP A 532 -32.27 6.62 58.99
C ASP A 532 -31.57 5.94 57.79
N PRO A 533 -31.20 6.70 56.75
CA PRO A 533 -31.44 6.34 55.35
C PRO A 533 -30.49 5.25 54.84
N PRO A 534 -30.86 4.53 53.76
CA PRO A 534 -29.95 3.54 53.20
C PRO A 534 -28.75 4.24 52.56
N LEU A 535 -27.55 3.84 52.99
CA LEU A 535 -26.32 4.05 52.24
C LEU A 535 -26.47 3.41 50.85
N PRO A 536 -26.07 4.10 49.77
CA PRO A 536 -26.21 3.58 48.41
C PRO A 536 -25.34 2.33 48.22
N SER A 537 -25.83 1.40 47.41
CA SER A 537 -25.11 0.18 47.08
C SER A 537 -23.80 0.47 46.33
N VAL A 538 -22.81 -0.42 46.42
CA VAL A 538 -21.52 -0.28 45.70
C VAL A 538 -21.74 -0.10 44.18
N ALA A 539 -22.81 -0.67 43.63
CA ALA A 539 -23.22 -0.45 42.23
C ALA A 539 -23.73 0.98 41.95
N GLN A 540 -24.33 1.68 42.93
CA GLN A 540 -24.68 3.10 42.83
C GLN A 540 -23.45 4.00 42.97
N LEU A 541 -22.45 3.60 43.77
CA LEU A 541 -21.14 4.29 43.89
C LEU A 541 -20.29 4.15 42.62
N GLU A 542 -20.22 2.96 42.00
CA GLU A 542 -19.51 2.74 40.73
C GLU A 542 -20.20 3.45 39.56
N SER A 543 -21.53 3.50 39.57
CA SER A 543 -22.31 4.30 38.62
C SER A 543 -22.12 5.81 38.85
N GLY A 544 -21.94 6.26 40.10
CA GLY A 544 -21.61 7.65 40.41
C GLY A 544 -20.21 8.05 39.91
N ALA A 545 -19.21 7.22 40.17
CA ALA A 545 -17.81 7.48 39.79
C ALA A 545 -17.62 7.57 38.26
N ILE A 546 -18.22 6.66 37.49
CA ILE A 546 -18.16 6.72 36.02
C ILE A 546 -18.91 7.96 35.50
N SER A 547 -20.03 8.35 36.12
CA SER A 547 -20.76 9.56 35.70
C SER A 547 -19.96 10.82 35.97
N ALA A 548 -19.32 10.92 37.14
CA ALA A 548 -18.44 12.05 37.49
C ALA A 548 -17.21 12.15 36.59
N MET A 549 -16.63 11.01 36.19
CA MET A 549 -15.52 10.97 35.24
C MET A 549 -15.94 11.45 33.84
N LEU A 550 -17.12 11.03 33.36
CA LEU A 550 -17.66 11.47 32.06
C LEU A 550 -18.04 12.96 32.07
N GLU A 551 -18.57 13.45 33.18
CA GLU A 551 -18.84 14.87 33.37
C GLU A 551 -17.53 15.70 33.41
N MET A 552 -16.51 15.21 34.12
CA MET A 552 -15.18 15.84 34.12
C MET A 552 -14.54 15.86 32.72
N LEU A 553 -14.71 14.81 31.91
CA LEU A 553 -14.27 14.80 30.51
C LEU A 553 -14.97 15.88 29.68
N GLY A 554 -16.27 16.10 29.89
CA GLY A 554 -17.00 17.21 29.28
C GLY A 554 -16.45 18.59 29.68
N GLY A 555 -16.16 18.78 30.96
CA GLY A 555 -15.55 20.02 31.47
C GLY A 555 -14.14 20.27 30.89
N ARG A 556 -13.30 19.23 30.81
CA ARG A 556 -11.97 19.33 30.19
C ARG A 556 -12.04 19.63 28.70
N LEU A 557 -12.99 19.03 27.97
CA LEU A 557 -13.20 19.34 26.56
C LEU A 557 -13.62 20.80 26.37
N ARG A 558 -14.50 21.33 27.23
CA ARG A 558 -14.88 22.74 27.25
C ARG A 558 -13.67 23.65 27.45
N GLU A 559 -12.86 23.40 28.47
CA GLU A 559 -11.66 24.19 28.79
C GLU A 559 -10.62 24.14 27.67
N ALA A 560 -10.40 22.96 27.07
CA ALA A 560 -9.48 22.78 25.97
C ALA A 560 -9.90 23.56 24.71
N VAL A 561 -11.20 23.63 24.42
CA VAL A 561 -11.70 24.40 23.28
C VAL A 561 -11.65 25.90 23.53
N ILE A 562 -12.04 26.36 24.72
CA ILE A 562 -11.97 27.80 25.06
C ILE A 562 -10.50 28.25 25.11
N GLY A 563 -9.58 27.40 25.55
CA GLY A 563 -8.15 27.68 25.65
C GLY A 563 -7.34 27.47 24.37
N ASP A 564 -7.96 27.06 23.25
CA ASP A 564 -7.28 26.65 21.99
C ASP A 564 -6.20 25.56 22.21
N GLN A 565 -6.39 24.71 23.23
CA GLN A 565 -5.50 23.62 23.67
C GLN A 565 -6.16 22.25 23.46
N LEU A 566 -6.74 22.04 22.27
CA LEU A 566 -7.27 20.75 21.88
C LEU A 566 -6.12 19.76 21.69
N ASP A 567 -6.09 18.73 22.53
CA ASP A 567 -5.14 17.62 22.44
C ASP A 567 -5.82 16.39 21.82
N ASP A 568 -5.08 15.63 21.02
CA ASP A 568 -5.55 14.41 20.37
C ASP A 568 -5.88 13.31 21.39
N ASP A 569 -5.18 13.27 22.52
CA ASP A 569 -5.44 12.32 23.62
C ASP A 569 -6.79 12.60 24.30
N LEU A 570 -7.15 13.88 24.46
CA LEU A 570 -8.43 14.27 25.02
C LEU A 570 -9.58 13.93 24.06
N LEU A 571 -9.41 14.20 22.77
CA LEU A 571 -10.39 13.82 21.75
C LEU A 571 -10.56 12.29 21.68
N ALA A 572 -9.47 11.53 21.74
CA ALA A 572 -9.50 10.07 21.77
C ALA A 572 -10.22 9.54 23.03
N ALA A 573 -9.98 10.14 24.21
CA ALA A 573 -10.66 9.77 25.44
C ALA A 573 -12.18 10.03 25.38
N VAL A 574 -12.60 11.14 24.76
CA VAL A 574 -14.01 11.46 24.56
C VAL A 574 -14.67 10.53 23.53
N GLU A 575 -14.01 10.26 22.40
CA GLU A 575 -14.49 9.31 21.38
C GLU A 575 -14.65 7.90 21.97
N TRP A 576 -13.65 7.43 22.73
CA TRP A 576 -13.72 6.15 23.43
C TRP A 576 -14.88 6.10 24.42
N ALA A 577 -15.08 7.19 25.18
CA ALA A 577 -16.19 7.29 26.13
C ALA A 577 -17.56 7.25 25.42
N LEU A 578 -17.70 7.94 24.28
CA LEU A 578 -18.90 7.93 23.44
C LEU A 578 -19.18 6.53 22.87
N ASP A 579 -18.16 5.82 22.40
CA ASP A 579 -18.32 4.46 21.87
C ASP A 579 -18.68 3.44 22.97
N ARG A 580 -17.96 3.50 24.10
CA ARG A 580 -18.10 2.53 25.19
C ARG A 580 -19.37 2.70 26.02
N HIS A 581 -19.77 3.95 26.28
CA HIS A 581 -20.88 4.28 27.18
C HIS A 581 -22.09 4.92 26.48
N GLN A 582 -22.02 5.17 25.16
CA GLN A 582 -23.13 5.58 24.28
C GLN A 582 -24.00 6.71 24.86
N VAL A 583 -25.31 6.47 24.97
CA VAL A 583 -26.32 7.45 25.43
C VAL A 583 -25.98 8.03 26.81
N ARG A 584 -25.32 7.25 27.67
CA ARG A 584 -24.87 7.70 29.00
C ARG A 584 -23.69 8.66 28.91
N ALA A 585 -22.72 8.38 28.02
CA ALA A 585 -21.60 9.27 27.74
C ALA A 585 -22.10 10.61 27.23
N VAL A 586 -22.96 10.58 26.21
CA VAL A 586 -23.55 11.79 25.61
C VAL A 586 -24.22 12.65 26.69
N ARG A 587 -25.05 12.06 27.56
CA ARG A 587 -25.75 12.79 28.62
C ARG A 587 -24.78 13.43 29.64
N GLN A 588 -23.78 12.69 30.12
CA GLN A 588 -22.89 13.17 31.18
C GLN A 588 -21.81 14.12 30.66
N ILE A 589 -21.25 13.85 29.48
CA ILE A 589 -20.30 14.75 28.82
C ILE A 589 -21.00 16.06 28.46
N ARG A 590 -22.26 16.01 28.00
CA ARG A 590 -23.07 17.21 27.77
C ARG A 590 -23.31 18.01 29.05
N ALA A 591 -23.53 17.34 30.18
CA ALA A 591 -23.68 18.02 31.47
C ALA A 591 -22.39 18.78 31.86
N GLY A 592 -21.22 18.17 31.65
CA GLY A 592 -19.92 18.79 31.91
C GLY A 592 -19.51 19.88 30.91
N LEU A 593 -19.94 19.78 29.65
CA LEU A 593 -19.73 20.80 28.62
C LEU A 593 -20.50 22.10 28.90
N GLY A 594 -21.70 21.99 29.49
CA GLY A 594 -22.61 23.11 29.64
C GLY A 594 -23.11 23.66 28.30
N CYS A 595 -23.89 24.74 28.36
CA CYS A 595 -24.40 25.45 27.18
C CYS A 595 -24.26 26.95 27.42
N ASP A 596 -23.07 27.48 27.16
CA ASP A 596 -22.77 28.91 27.30
C ASP A 596 -22.42 29.50 25.94
N SER A 597 -22.77 30.77 25.73
CA SER A 597 -22.53 31.49 24.46
C SER A 597 -21.06 31.56 24.06
N GLU A 598 -20.14 31.46 25.03
CA GLU A 598 -18.69 31.43 24.79
C GLU A 598 -18.24 30.13 24.11
N LEU A 599 -18.74 28.98 24.58
CA LEU A 599 -18.45 27.68 23.97
C LEU A 599 -19.04 27.59 22.56
N GLU A 600 -20.26 28.12 22.35
CA GLU A 600 -20.86 28.17 21.01
C GLU A 600 -20.02 29.00 20.02
N ARG A 601 -19.44 30.13 20.48
CA ARG A 601 -18.56 30.95 19.65
C ARG A 601 -17.26 30.21 19.31
N CYS A 602 -16.60 29.60 20.29
CA CYS A 602 -15.35 28.86 20.07
C CYS A 602 -15.55 27.63 19.16
N VAL A 603 -16.69 26.94 19.25
CA VAL A 603 -17.01 25.82 18.34
C VAL A 603 -17.32 26.31 16.92
N ALA A 604 -17.93 27.48 16.75
CA ALA A 604 -18.10 28.10 15.43
C ALA A 604 -16.76 28.52 14.81
N GLU A 605 -15.85 29.09 15.60
CA GLU A 605 -14.48 29.40 15.18
C GLU A 605 -13.71 28.12 14.76
N LEU A 606 -13.96 26.97 15.40
CA LEU A 606 -13.39 25.68 14.98
C LEU A 606 -13.93 25.20 13.61
N ASP A 607 -15.20 25.47 13.29
CA ASP A 607 -15.81 25.13 11.98
C ASP A 607 -15.21 25.99 10.86
N GLU A 608 -14.95 27.27 11.13
CA GLU A 608 -14.21 28.15 10.20
C GLU A 608 -12.76 27.69 10.01
N LYS A 609 -12.05 27.36 11.10
CA LYS A 609 -10.66 26.82 11.06
C LYS A 609 -10.58 25.47 10.32
N ALA A 610 -11.62 24.65 10.38
CA ALA A 610 -11.69 23.37 9.69
C ALA A 610 -11.91 23.49 8.17
N GLY A 611 -12.43 24.64 7.70
CA GLY A 611 -12.68 24.95 6.29
C GLY A 611 -11.57 25.71 5.56
N ALA A 612 -10.58 26.25 6.28
CA ALA A 612 -9.45 26.97 5.70
C ALA A 612 -8.40 26.03 5.05
N SER A 613 -7.93 26.38 3.86
CA SER A 613 -6.96 25.60 3.05
C SER A 613 -5.58 25.50 3.75
N PRO A 614 -4.84 24.37 3.64
CA PRO A 614 -3.74 24.01 4.54
C PRO A 614 -2.39 24.71 4.29
N GLU A 615 -2.36 25.93 3.73
CA GLU A 615 -1.11 26.59 3.30
C GLU A 615 -0.50 27.59 4.31
N GLY A 616 -0.99 27.66 5.55
CA GLY A 616 -0.43 28.56 6.58
C GLY A 616 0.27 27.81 7.72
N ASN A 617 1.61 27.72 7.69
CA ASN A 617 2.46 27.20 8.77
C ASN A 617 2.50 28.12 10.01
N GLY A 618 1.36 28.34 10.67
CA GLY A 618 1.31 29.25 11.83
C GLY A 618 0.21 29.03 12.85
N HIS A 619 -0.69 28.05 12.69
CA HIS A 619 -1.77 27.83 13.66
C HIS A 619 -1.52 26.59 14.53
N PRO A 620 -1.77 26.67 15.85
CA PRO A 620 -1.44 25.62 16.82
C PRO A 620 -2.28 24.34 16.67
N LEU A 621 -3.40 24.39 15.93
CA LEU A 621 -4.29 23.24 15.69
C LEU A 621 -4.40 22.95 14.19
N GLY A 622 -4.15 21.70 13.80
CA GLY A 622 -4.26 21.27 12.40
C GLY A 622 -5.71 21.12 11.94
N ALA A 623 -6.01 21.42 10.67
CA ALA A 623 -7.37 21.35 10.11
C ALA A 623 -8.07 19.98 10.34
N LYS A 624 -7.30 18.88 10.33
CA LYS A 624 -7.80 17.53 10.63
C LYS A 624 -8.29 17.38 12.08
N GLN A 625 -7.61 18.02 13.02
CA GLN A 625 -7.93 17.98 14.45
C GLN A 625 -9.21 18.79 14.74
N CYS A 626 -9.36 19.95 14.11
CA CYS A 626 -10.59 20.75 14.15
C CYS A 626 -11.80 19.96 13.59
N GLN A 627 -11.63 19.30 12.44
CA GLN A 627 -12.68 18.43 11.85
C GLN A 627 -13.05 17.24 12.73
N ARG A 628 -12.09 16.69 13.48
CA ARG A 628 -12.32 15.60 14.45
C ARG A 628 -13.08 16.11 15.67
N ALA A 629 -12.67 17.24 16.24
CA ALA A 629 -13.37 17.89 17.35
C ALA A 629 -14.83 18.22 17.00
N LEU A 630 -15.08 18.79 15.81
CA LEU A 630 -16.45 19.11 15.36
C LEU A 630 -17.35 17.88 15.24
N ARG A 631 -16.80 16.73 14.82
CA ARG A 631 -17.55 15.46 14.81
C ARG A 631 -17.95 15.04 16.23
N VAL A 632 -17.04 15.17 17.20
CA VAL A 632 -17.30 14.89 18.61
C VAL A 632 -18.39 15.83 19.17
N PHE A 633 -18.28 17.15 18.91
CA PHE A 633 -19.30 18.11 19.36
C PHE A 633 -20.68 17.83 18.76
N ARG A 634 -20.77 17.53 17.46
CA ARG A 634 -22.04 17.17 16.79
C ARG A 634 -22.62 15.86 17.32
N ALA A 635 -21.78 14.91 17.73
CA ALA A 635 -22.23 13.66 18.33
C ALA A 635 -22.79 13.85 19.75
N ILE A 636 -22.29 14.85 20.49
CA ILE A 636 -22.73 15.15 21.87
C ILE A 636 -23.97 16.06 21.88
N ASP A 637 -23.98 17.11 21.06
CA ASP A 637 -25.14 17.98 20.88
C ASP A 637 -25.27 18.44 19.40
N PRO A 638 -26.35 18.06 18.71
CA PRO A 638 -26.58 18.44 17.30
C PRO A 638 -26.63 19.95 17.04
N ARG A 639 -26.81 20.79 18.09
CA ARG A 639 -26.85 22.25 17.97
C ARG A 639 -25.53 22.87 17.50
N PHE A 640 -24.40 22.20 17.69
CA PHE A 640 -23.06 22.67 17.29
C PHE A 640 -22.76 22.49 15.77
N GLY A 641 -23.75 22.16 14.95
CA GLY A 641 -23.62 22.05 13.48
C GLY A 641 -24.72 22.75 12.69
N GLN A 642 -25.58 23.53 13.36
CA GLN A 642 -26.63 24.31 12.71
C GLN A 642 -26.10 25.71 12.39
N THR A 643 -25.90 25.99 11.10
CA THR A 643 -25.61 27.35 10.62
C THR A 643 -26.74 28.29 11.04
N SER A 644 -26.37 29.56 11.28
CA SER A 644 -27.22 30.65 11.78
C SER A 644 -28.53 30.87 11.01
N ALA A 645 -28.71 30.25 9.83
CA ALA A 645 -29.94 30.26 9.05
C ALA A 645 -31.04 29.30 9.55
N SER A 646 -30.78 28.44 10.54
CA SER A 646 -31.75 27.45 11.05
C SER A 646 -32.13 27.62 12.53
N ARG A 647 -31.75 28.75 13.15
CA ARG A 647 -32.09 29.09 14.55
C ARG A 647 -33.14 30.21 14.65
N CYS A 648 -34.26 30.05 13.94
CA CYS A 648 -35.53 30.71 14.24
C CYS A 648 -36.57 29.65 14.57
#